data_AF-A0A1I6GLJ3-F1
#
_entry.id   AF-A0A1I6GLJ3-F1
#
_cell.length_a   1.000
_cell.length_b   1.000
_cell.length_c   1.000
_cell.angle_alpha   90.00
_cell.angle_beta   90.00
_cell.angle_gamma   90.00
#
_symmetry.space_group_name_H-M   'P 1'
#
loop_
_entity.id
_entity.type
_entity.pdbx_description
1 polymer ?
#
loop_
_entity_poly.entity_id
_entity_poly.type
_entity_poly.pdbx_seq_one_letter_code
_entity_poly.pdbx_strand_id
1 'polypeptide(L)'
;MVVGFLPLGLALALCLPVVLSPVSRHADLLVTRVSLPLFGRYVTTGSRRRRQESSLRSAFVGVSHRVYASKTLLMAAVFGVAGSVFGVYLAAVVVQTFAISAAALRELLPGPLGFVANVAAMPALTVFELFGLLLVSGATVGAASAVGTYLVRWKYLDQRARARRIQIDATLPQTIAFVYALSRSGMPFQKVLATLTENQHVYGEAAREFGVAVRDVRGFGTDLPTALQRMGERTPSQRLDDFTENLTSVLASGQSLSTFLREQYDRFQTESEAQQRQYLELLATFAEVYVTVLVAGPLFFITILVVVGLVIQDTLPLLRLVTYVAIPLASVGFVVYVDSVTESLRGPGRSGSAADATDASAADDAATTAADLDADAGAVSADGGVVADDPWRANRERLTVYDRVSSATRVLARPGRSMLENPLYTLGVTVPLGLVWLVATLDGGAAVEALRAALLPGVEGDWTEFAAVVDGTVVELTLLVAFGVTVAYEVRKRRLKAIQREMPDFLDRMASVNEAGVTVVQSLERLARSDLGPISEELRRTWRDVQWGASLREALHGFERRAQAPMVSRAVTLVTNAVAASGDISPVLRIAANEAQDSRRLVRERRQEMLTYLVVIYISFVVFLGIVVALTLAFIPAVEAASQSSAIGSGEVRGVSTGVFSGLSTVDTAAYELLFFHTASIQAVCSGLVAGQLGEGRVFDGLKHVVVLLAASYALFAFL
;
A
#
# COMPACT_ATOMS: atom_id res chain seq x y z
N MET A 1 21.19 24.60 -32.68
CA MET A 1 20.54 23.48 -31.98
C MET A 1 20.57 23.61 -30.46
N VAL A 2 21.69 23.95 -29.81
CA VAL A 2 21.81 24.01 -28.32
C VAL A 2 20.93 25.08 -27.66
N VAL A 3 20.72 26.24 -28.31
CA VAL A 3 19.94 27.36 -27.75
C VAL A 3 18.47 26.99 -27.49
N GLY A 4 17.90 26.10 -28.30
CA GLY A 4 16.50 25.67 -28.20
C GLY A 4 16.19 24.79 -26.98
N PHE A 5 17.20 24.16 -26.35
CA PHE A 5 17.01 23.29 -25.18
C PHE A 5 17.47 23.92 -23.86
N LEU A 6 18.11 25.09 -23.91
CA LEU A 6 18.58 25.81 -22.72
C LEU A 6 17.45 26.16 -21.73
N PRO A 7 16.26 26.63 -22.17
CA PRO A 7 15.13 26.86 -21.27
C PRO A 7 14.67 25.60 -20.53
N LEU A 8 14.65 24.45 -21.22
CA LEU A 8 14.30 23.16 -20.62
C LEU A 8 15.30 22.75 -19.52
N GLY A 9 16.60 22.89 -19.77
CA GLY A 9 17.65 22.63 -18.79
C GLY A 9 17.55 23.53 -17.56
N LEU A 10 17.23 24.82 -17.76
CA LEU A 10 17.03 25.78 -16.67
C LEU A 10 15.76 25.46 -15.85
N ALA A 11 14.66 25.08 -16.50
CA ALA A 11 13.44 24.65 -15.83
C ALA A 11 13.65 23.38 -14.98
N LEU A 12 14.40 22.39 -15.51
CA LEU A 12 14.79 21.21 -14.76
C LEU A 12 15.65 21.56 -13.54
N ALA A 13 16.65 22.44 -13.71
CA ALA A 13 17.50 22.90 -12.62
C ALA A 13 16.71 23.67 -11.54
N LEU A 14 15.70 24.46 -11.93
CA LEU A 14 14.82 25.20 -11.03
C LEU A 14 13.90 24.25 -10.21
N CYS A 15 13.40 23.18 -10.85
CA CYS A 15 12.57 22.18 -10.19
C CYS A 15 13.35 21.25 -9.26
N LEU A 16 14.63 20.99 -9.55
CA LEU A 16 15.48 20.06 -8.80
C LEU A 16 15.44 20.27 -7.27
N PRO A 17 15.68 21.47 -6.70
CA PRO A 17 15.64 21.67 -5.25
C PRO A 17 14.23 21.48 -4.66
N VAL A 18 13.17 21.73 -5.44
CA VAL A 18 11.78 21.53 -5.01
C VAL A 18 11.43 20.04 -4.95
N VAL A 19 11.81 19.29 -5.99
CA VAL A 19 11.57 17.85 -6.09
C VAL A 19 12.41 17.07 -5.07
N LEU A 20 13.60 17.55 -4.73
CA LEU A 20 14.48 16.95 -3.72
C LEU A 20 14.12 17.35 -2.28
N SER A 21 13.24 18.34 -2.08
CA SER A 21 12.80 18.80 -0.75
C SER A 21 12.29 17.69 0.21
N PRO A 22 11.56 16.65 -0.22
CA PRO A 22 11.12 15.59 0.70
C PRO A 22 12.23 14.60 1.08
N VAL A 23 13.30 14.49 0.30
CA VAL A 23 14.37 13.49 0.49
C VAL A 23 15.65 14.09 1.09
N SER A 24 15.94 15.37 0.78
CA SER A 24 17.16 16.05 1.22
C SER A 24 16.86 17.22 2.15
N ARG A 25 17.39 17.15 3.38
CA ARG A 25 17.34 18.25 4.36
C ARG A 25 17.93 19.55 3.82
N HIS A 26 19.01 19.45 3.04
CA HIS A 26 19.66 20.62 2.43
C HIS A 26 18.72 21.31 1.43
N ALA A 27 18.05 20.53 0.59
CA ALA A 27 17.06 21.05 -0.36
C ALA A 27 15.87 21.68 0.37
N ASP A 28 15.33 21.03 1.41
CA ASP A 28 14.23 21.59 2.20
C ASP A 28 14.61 22.92 2.87
N LEU A 29 15.81 23.02 3.44
CA LEU A 29 16.31 24.24 4.05
C LEU A 29 16.51 25.36 3.02
N LEU A 30 17.05 25.05 1.83
CA LEU A 30 17.18 26.01 0.73
C LEU A 30 15.81 26.56 0.32
N VAL A 31 14.84 25.68 0.07
CA VAL A 31 13.45 26.06 -0.27
C VAL A 31 12.84 26.89 0.86
N THR A 32 13.07 26.53 2.12
CA THR A 32 12.60 27.30 3.30
C THR A 32 13.17 28.71 3.31
N ARG A 33 14.50 28.83 3.21
CA ARG A 33 15.24 30.10 3.28
C ARG A 33 14.85 31.05 2.15
N VAL A 34 14.59 30.52 0.95
CA VAL A 34 14.15 31.32 -0.21
C VAL A 34 12.67 31.70 -0.09
N SER A 35 11.82 30.79 0.39
CA SER A 35 10.36 31.02 0.44
C SER A 35 9.92 32.08 1.44
N LEU A 36 10.52 32.13 2.63
CA LEU A 36 10.16 33.06 3.71
C LEU A 36 10.32 34.54 3.34
N PRO A 37 11.47 35.00 2.81
CA PRO A 37 11.63 36.40 2.43
C PRO A 37 10.77 36.77 1.20
N LEU A 38 10.64 35.87 0.22
CA LEU A 38 9.88 36.14 -1.01
C LEU A 38 8.36 36.16 -0.78
N PHE A 39 7.83 35.13 -0.11
CA PHE A 39 6.39 34.90 -0.02
C PHE A 39 5.81 35.10 1.38
N GLY A 40 6.66 35.25 2.41
CA GLY A 40 6.21 35.33 3.79
C GLY A 40 5.36 36.55 4.14
N ARG A 41 5.32 37.58 3.28
CA ARG A 41 4.40 38.75 3.40
C ARG A 41 3.05 38.53 2.71
N TYR A 42 2.96 37.60 1.75
CA TYR A 42 1.74 37.30 0.99
C TYR A 42 0.88 36.20 1.61
N VAL A 43 1.35 35.59 2.71
CA VAL A 43 0.59 34.57 3.44
C VAL A 43 -0.64 35.21 4.07
N THR A 44 -1.82 34.68 3.73
CA THR A 44 -3.12 35.28 4.08
C THR A 44 -3.30 35.46 5.59
N THR A 45 -3.71 36.65 6.01
CA THR A 45 -4.19 36.95 7.36
C THR A 45 -5.72 37.00 7.35
N GLY A 46 -6.42 36.03 7.96
CA GLY A 46 -7.89 36.02 7.99
C GLY A 46 -8.52 34.64 8.24
N SER A 47 -9.79 34.46 7.82
CA SER A 47 -10.56 33.20 8.02
C SER A 47 -9.96 31.99 7.30
N ARG A 48 -9.29 32.19 6.15
CA ARG A 48 -8.57 31.16 5.41
C ARG A 48 -7.37 30.59 6.21
N ARG A 49 -6.68 31.44 6.97
CA ARG A 49 -5.56 31.04 7.83
C ARG A 49 -6.02 30.08 8.94
N ARG A 50 -7.16 30.36 9.58
CA ARG A 50 -7.70 29.48 10.65
C ARG A 50 -7.99 28.08 10.13
N ARG A 51 -8.61 27.96 8.95
CA ARG A 51 -8.84 26.66 8.30
C ARG A 51 -7.53 25.93 8.00
N GLN A 52 -6.55 26.63 7.43
CA GLN A 52 -5.24 26.05 7.11
C GLN A 52 -4.42 25.66 8.34
N GLU A 53 -4.48 26.45 9.41
CA GLU A 53 -3.88 26.10 10.70
C GLU A 53 -4.54 24.86 11.31
N SER A 54 -5.88 24.75 11.22
CA SER A 54 -6.61 23.55 11.63
C SER A 54 -6.18 22.32 10.83
N SER A 55 -6.11 22.40 9.49
CA SER A 55 -5.60 21.30 8.65
C SER A 55 -4.16 20.89 8.98
N LEU A 56 -3.28 21.85 9.32
CA LEU A 56 -1.90 21.55 9.71
C LEU A 56 -1.82 20.85 11.07
N ARG A 57 -2.62 21.30 12.04
CA ARG A 57 -2.70 20.68 13.37
C ARG A 57 -3.26 19.27 13.29
N SER A 58 -4.35 19.08 12.53
CA SER A 58 -5.01 17.79 12.38
C SER A 58 -4.14 16.78 11.62
N ALA A 59 -3.34 17.24 10.64
CA ALA A 59 -2.36 16.44 9.92
C ALA A 59 -1.04 16.18 10.69
N PHE A 60 -0.92 16.70 11.92
CA PHE A 60 0.27 16.60 12.78
C PHE A 60 1.56 17.12 12.12
N VAL A 61 1.44 18.23 11.40
CA VAL A 61 2.58 18.82 10.68
C VAL A 61 3.29 19.81 11.58
N GLY A 62 4.51 19.47 12.00
CA GLY A 62 5.35 20.27 12.91
C GLY A 62 5.94 21.56 12.34
N VAL A 63 5.35 22.13 11.27
CA VAL A 63 5.78 23.42 10.70
C VAL A 63 4.71 24.47 10.89
N SER A 64 5.15 25.72 11.12
CA SER A 64 4.21 26.84 11.24
C SER A 64 3.47 27.09 9.93
N HIS A 65 2.24 27.60 10.03
CA HIS A 65 1.42 27.99 8.89
C HIS A 65 2.17 28.90 7.93
N ARG A 66 2.91 29.87 8.46
CA ARG A 66 3.70 30.81 7.67
C ARG A 66 4.76 30.11 6.83
N VAL A 67 5.50 29.16 7.40
CA VAL A 67 6.53 28.40 6.68
C VAL A 67 5.88 27.53 5.60
N TYR A 68 4.82 26.79 5.94
CA TYR A 68 4.17 25.89 4.98
C TYR A 68 3.55 26.66 3.81
N ALA A 69 2.79 27.72 4.09
CA ALA A 69 2.14 28.53 3.07
C ALA A 69 3.15 29.24 2.16
N SER A 70 4.24 29.77 2.73
CA SER A 70 5.31 30.40 1.93
C SER A 70 6.00 29.39 1.01
N LYS A 71 6.33 28.20 1.52
CA LYS A 71 6.87 27.11 0.69
C LYS A 71 5.90 26.71 -0.41
N THR A 72 4.61 26.64 -0.13
CA THR A 72 3.59 26.28 -1.13
C THR A 72 3.51 27.30 -2.25
N LEU A 73 3.57 28.60 -1.93
CA LEU A 73 3.60 29.67 -2.92
C LEU A 73 4.89 29.62 -3.77
N LEU A 74 6.05 29.38 -3.15
CA LEU A 74 7.31 29.23 -3.88
C LEU A 74 7.25 28.02 -4.84
N MET A 75 6.78 26.86 -4.37
CA MET A 75 6.64 25.69 -5.23
C MET A 75 5.64 25.93 -6.36
N ALA A 76 4.49 26.56 -6.08
CA ALA A 76 3.53 26.92 -7.11
C ALA A 76 4.13 27.88 -8.15
N ALA A 77 4.93 28.85 -7.74
CA ALA A 77 5.63 29.76 -8.65
C ALA A 77 6.68 29.02 -9.50
N VAL A 78 7.51 28.17 -8.89
CA VAL A 78 8.53 27.37 -9.57
C VAL A 78 7.90 26.41 -10.58
N PHE A 79 6.87 25.65 -10.18
CA PHE A 79 6.14 24.77 -11.08
C PHE A 79 5.31 25.51 -12.12
N GLY A 80 4.89 26.75 -11.85
CA GLY A 80 4.24 27.60 -12.85
C GLY A 80 5.22 28.02 -13.95
N VAL A 81 6.42 28.47 -13.57
CA VAL A 81 7.48 28.83 -14.53
C VAL A 81 7.98 27.59 -15.27
N ALA A 82 8.27 26.49 -14.57
CA ALA A 82 8.72 25.28 -15.20
C ALA A 82 7.63 24.63 -16.07
N GLY A 83 6.37 24.67 -15.62
CA GLY A 83 5.21 24.20 -16.37
C GLY A 83 4.99 24.98 -17.66
N SER A 84 5.24 26.29 -17.69
CA SER A 84 5.17 27.07 -18.94
C SER A 84 6.24 26.63 -19.94
N VAL A 85 7.45 26.33 -19.46
CA VAL A 85 8.54 25.81 -20.29
C VAL A 85 8.20 24.40 -20.78
N PHE A 86 7.89 23.46 -19.89
CA PHE A 86 7.52 22.09 -20.24
C PHE A 86 6.30 22.02 -21.18
N GLY A 87 5.31 22.90 -20.99
CA GLY A 87 4.14 22.99 -21.86
C GLY A 87 4.48 23.27 -23.32
N VAL A 88 5.44 24.16 -23.60
CA VAL A 88 5.90 24.46 -24.97
C VAL A 88 6.58 23.24 -25.60
N TYR A 89 7.46 22.56 -24.87
CA TYR A 89 8.14 21.37 -25.38
C TYR A 89 7.19 20.18 -25.55
N LEU A 90 6.26 19.97 -24.61
CA LEU A 90 5.25 18.93 -24.70
C LEU A 90 4.34 19.18 -25.91
N ALA A 91 3.91 20.43 -26.13
CA ALA A 91 3.14 20.79 -27.31
C ALA A 91 3.92 20.54 -28.61
N ALA A 92 5.22 20.83 -28.64
CA ALA A 92 6.08 20.52 -29.79
C ALA A 92 6.13 19.00 -30.06
N VAL A 93 6.32 18.18 -29.02
CA VAL A 93 6.33 16.71 -29.13
C VAL A 93 4.99 16.19 -29.65
N VAL A 94 3.86 16.66 -29.10
CA VAL A 94 2.52 16.24 -29.56
C VAL A 94 2.31 16.59 -31.03
N VAL A 95 2.63 17.82 -31.43
CA VAL A 95 2.48 18.27 -32.83
C VAL A 95 3.35 17.43 -33.78
N GLN A 96 4.57 17.06 -33.36
CA GLN A 96 5.46 16.19 -34.12
C GLN A 96 4.94 14.74 -34.20
N THR A 97 4.49 14.15 -33.09
CA THR A 97 3.98 12.77 -33.04
C THR A 97 2.73 12.58 -33.91
N PHE A 98 1.85 13.58 -33.98
CA PHE A 98 0.63 13.53 -34.80
C PHE A 98 0.82 14.11 -36.21
N ALA A 99 2.07 14.44 -36.60
CA ALA A 99 2.41 15.00 -37.92
C ALA A 99 1.53 16.21 -38.33
N ILE A 100 1.13 17.04 -37.36
CA ILE A 100 0.25 18.19 -37.61
C ILE A 100 1.09 19.29 -38.29
N SER A 101 0.72 19.65 -39.52
CA SER A 101 1.44 20.69 -40.26
C SER A 101 1.21 22.08 -39.66
N ALA A 102 2.22 22.94 -39.71
CA ALA A 102 2.12 24.32 -39.25
C ALA A 102 1.05 25.12 -40.01
N ALA A 103 0.78 24.75 -41.28
CA ALA A 103 -0.27 25.36 -42.10
C ALA A 103 -1.66 25.05 -41.53
N ALA A 104 -1.92 23.78 -41.16
CA ALA A 104 -3.18 23.36 -40.55
C ALA A 104 -3.44 24.07 -39.21
N LEU A 105 -2.41 24.27 -38.40
CA LEU A 105 -2.51 25.04 -37.14
C LEU A 105 -2.82 26.53 -37.36
N ARG A 106 -2.25 27.17 -38.39
CA ARG A 106 -2.51 28.60 -38.69
C ARG A 106 -3.91 28.85 -39.20
N GLU A 107 -4.50 27.90 -39.91
CA GLU A 107 -5.88 27.99 -40.39
C GLU A 107 -6.89 27.90 -39.24
N LEU A 108 -6.54 27.18 -38.18
CA LEU A 108 -7.39 26.99 -36.99
C LEU A 108 -7.27 28.13 -35.95
N LEU A 109 -6.19 28.92 -35.99
CA LEU A 109 -5.88 29.95 -35.00
C LEU A 109 -6.24 31.36 -35.49
N PRO A 110 -6.83 32.24 -34.65
CA PRO A 110 -7.07 33.64 -35.00
C PRO A 110 -5.74 34.34 -35.38
N GLY A 111 -5.77 35.25 -36.36
CA GLY A 111 -4.58 35.93 -36.89
C GLY A 111 -3.54 36.40 -35.86
N PRO A 112 -3.92 37.02 -34.72
CA PRO A 112 -2.98 37.41 -33.65
C PRO A 112 -2.27 36.26 -32.94
N LEU A 113 -2.83 35.04 -32.97
CA LEU A 113 -2.30 33.83 -32.33
C LEU A 113 -1.60 32.90 -33.33
N GLY A 114 -1.47 33.28 -34.61
CA GLY A 114 -0.81 32.48 -35.64
C GLY A 114 0.65 32.12 -35.34
N PHE A 115 1.31 32.86 -34.45
CA PHE A 115 2.67 32.55 -33.97
C PHE A 115 2.73 31.24 -33.15
N VAL A 116 1.61 30.79 -32.56
CA VAL A 116 1.56 29.53 -31.79
C VAL A 116 1.78 28.31 -32.69
N ALA A 117 1.38 28.40 -33.96
CA ALA A 117 1.61 27.34 -34.96
C ALA A 117 3.11 27.08 -35.23
N ASN A 118 3.99 28.03 -34.88
CA ASN A 118 5.44 27.86 -35.06
C ASN A 118 6.03 26.84 -34.08
N VAL A 119 5.27 26.35 -33.09
CA VAL A 119 5.68 25.22 -32.23
C VAL A 119 6.07 23.97 -33.02
N ALA A 120 5.47 23.77 -34.20
CA ALA A 120 5.77 22.68 -35.13
C ALA A 120 7.19 22.76 -35.75
N ALA A 121 7.78 23.96 -35.77
CA ALA A 121 9.09 24.24 -36.38
C ALA A 121 10.26 24.23 -35.37
N MET A 122 10.03 23.73 -34.14
CA MET A 122 11.11 23.51 -33.16
C MET A 122 12.17 22.56 -33.73
N PRO A 123 13.48 22.88 -33.67
CA PRO A 123 14.13 23.91 -32.83
C PRO A 123 14.47 25.25 -33.53
N ALA A 124 13.94 25.56 -34.71
CA ALA A 124 14.34 26.70 -35.54
C ALA A 124 13.62 28.03 -35.22
N LEU A 125 13.27 28.28 -33.95
CA LEU A 125 12.51 29.47 -33.53
C LEU A 125 13.38 30.69 -33.26
N THR A 126 12.84 31.88 -33.55
CA THR A 126 13.44 33.15 -33.11
C THR A 126 13.18 33.41 -31.62
N VAL A 127 13.97 34.29 -31.00
CA VAL A 127 13.84 34.64 -29.57
C VAL A 127 12.46 35.24 -29.26
N PHE A 128 11.90 36.06 -30.15
CA PHE A 128 10.59 36.69 -29.97
C PHE A 128 9.44 35.67 -30.07
N GLU A 129 9.54 34.68 -30.97
CA GLU A 129 8.54 33.61 -31.09
C GLU A 129 8.57 32.66 -29.88
N LEU A 130 9.78 32.32 -29.41
CA LEU A 130 9.95 31.54 -28.18
C LEU A 130 9.35 32.27 -26.97
N PHE A 131 9.58 33.58 -26.87
CA PHE A 131 8.99 34.42 -25.82
C PHE A 131 7.44 34.43 -25.91
N GLY A 132 6.89 34.60 -27.11
CA GLY A 132 5.43 34.54 -27.33
C GLY A 132 4.83 33.19 -26.93
N LEU A 133 5.45 32.08 -27.33
CA LEU A 133 5.04 30.73 -26.96
C LEU A 133 5.10 30.51 -25.44
N LEU A 134 6.17 30.95 -24.78
CA LEU A 134 6.32 30.85 -23.32
C LEU A 134 5.30 31.73 -22.58
N LEU A 135 4.91 32.88 -23.14
CA LEU A 135 3.89 33.75 -22.55
C LEU A 135 2.51 33.11 -22.63
N VAL A 136 2.13 32.55 -23.78
CA VAL A 136 0.85 31.83 -23.96
C VAL A 136 0.82 30.57 -23.09
N SER A 137 1.89 29.77 -23.12
CA SER A 137 2.04 28.61 -22.26
C SER A 137 2.05 28.99 -20.77
N GLY A 138 2.64 30.13 -20.41
CA GLY A 138 2.62 30.67 -19.04
C GLY A 138 1.23 31.05 -18.56
N ALA A 139 0.44 31.73 -19.41
CA ALA A 139 -0.94 32.09 -19.11
C ALA A 139 -1.87 30.87 -19.00
N THR A 140 -1.54 29.76 -19.67
CA THR A 140 -2.35 28.54 -19.73
C THR A 140 -1.75 27.43 -18.86
N VAL A 141 -0.80 26.66 -19.40
CA VAL A 141 -0.15 25.52 -18.75
C VAL A 141 0.56 25.94 -17.46
N GLY A 142 1.32 27.04 -17.49
CA GLY A 142 2.03 27.55 -16.31
C GLY A 142 1.08 27.96 -15.18
N ALA A 143 0.04 28.72 -15.49
CA ALA A 143 -1.00 29.09 -14.52
C ALA A 143 -1.73 27.85 -13.96
N ALA A 144 -2.08 26.89 -14.83
CA ALA A 144 -2.70 25.63 -14.44
C ALA A 144 -1.77 24.79 -13.54
N SER A 145 -0.48 24.69 -13.86
CA SER A 145 0.53 24.00 -13.04
C SER A 145 0.72 24.69 -11.68
N ALA A 146 0.73 26.02 -11.63
CA ALA A 146 0.85 26.78 -10.37
C ALA A 146 -0.37 26.57 -9.46
N VAL A 147 -1.58 26.73 -10.01
CA VAL A 147 -2.84 26.51 -9.29
C VAL A 147 -2.98 25.05 -8.88
N GLY A 148 -2.67 24.12 -9.78
CA GLY A 148 -2.67 22.69 -9.52
C GLY A 148 -1.73 22.33 -8.37
N THR A 149 -0.49 22.81 -8.39
CA THR A 149 0.48 22.59 -7.30
C THR A 149 -0.03 23.12 -5.97
N TYR A 150 -0.59 24.34 -5.96
CA TYR A 150 -1.18 24.92 -4.75
C TYR A 150 -2.32 24.04 -4.21
N LEU A 151 -3.27 23.65 -5.07
CA LEU A 151 -4.42 22.84 -4.67
C LEU A 151 -4.01 21.44 -4.20
N VAL A 152 -3.13 20.77 -4.94
CA VAL A 152 -2.62 19.44 -4.60
C VAL A 152 -1.94 19.46 -3.24
N ARG A 153 -1.10 20.47 -2.96
CA ARG A 153 -0.37 20.55 -1.70
C ARG A 153 -1.27 20.75 -0.48
N TRP A 154 -2.31 21.57 -0.59
CA TRP A 154 -3.31 21.69 0.48
C TRP A 154 -4.20 20.45 0.59
N LYS A 155 -4.62 19.86 -0.53
CA LYS A 155 -5.42 18.62 -0.54
C LYS A 155 -4.64 17.43 0.03
N TYR A 156 -3.33 17.40 -0.15
CA TYR A 156 -2.44 16.42 0.44
C TYR A 156 -2.45 16.49 1.99
N LEU A 157 -2.52 17.68 2.59
CA LEU A 157 -2.70 17.80 4.05
C LEU A 157 -4.03 17.20 4.51
N ASP A 158 -5.11 17.47 3.79
CA ASP A 158 -6.42 16.90 4.12
C ASP A 158 -6.43 15.37 3.95
N GLN A 159 -5.72 14.85 2.93
CA GLN A 159 -5.52 13.40 2.77
C GLN A 159 -4.73 12.81 3.95
N ARG A 160 -3.65 13.47 4.38
CA ARG A 160 -2.86 13.06 5.54
C ARG A 160 -3.67 13.11 6.83
N ALA A 161 -4.48 14.15 7.04
CA ALA A 161 -5.38 14.25 8.18
C ALA A 161 -6.46 13.15 8.15
N ARG A 162 -7.01 12.81 6.97
CA ARG A 162 -7.94 11.69 6.80
C ARG A 162 -7.28 10.34 7.12
N ALA A 163 -6.09 10.09 6.59
CA ALA A 163 -5.33 8.86 6.90
C ALA A 163 -5.07 8.73 8.40
N ARG A 164 -4.70 9.85 9.05
CA ARG A 164 -4.49 9.91 10.49
C ARG A 164 -5.77 9.70 11.31
N ARG A 165 -6.90 10.29 10.88
CA ARG A 165 -8.22 10.04 11.48
C ARG A 165 -8.52 8.54 11.53
N ILE A 166 -8.33 7.85 10.42
CA ILE A 166 -8.55 6.39 10.31
C ILE A 166 -7.63 5.64 11.28
N GLN A 167 -6.37 6.07 11.43
CA GLN A 167 -5.44 5.49 12.41
C GLN A 167 -5.86 5.71 13.86
N ILE A 168 -6.36 6.89 14.20
CA ILE A 168 -6.88 7.20 15.53
C ILE A 168 -8.12 6.34 15.81
N ASP A 169 -9.13 6.39 14.95
CA ASP A 169 -10.42 5.71 15.14
C ASP A 169 -10.28 4.21 15.35
N ALA A 170 -9.31 3.60 14.69
CA ALA A 170 -9.08 2.17 14.74
C ALA A 170 -8.26 1.69 15.94
N THR A 171 -7.41 2.56 16.49
CA THR A 171 -6.62 2.28 17.68
C THR A 171 -7.34 2.70 18.96
N LEU A 172 -8.41 3.49 18.83
CA LEU A 172 -9.20 4.02 19.92
C LEU A 172 -9.85 2.94 20.80
N PRO A 173 -10.53 1.89 20.27
CA PRO A 173 -11.14 0.86 21.12
C PRO A 173 -10.13 0.18 22.05
N GLN A 174 -8.96 -0.18 21.53
CA GLN A 174 -7.90 -0.84 22.33
C GLN A 174 -7.22 0.13 23.30
N THR A 175 -7.11 1.41 22.91
CA THR A 175 -6.59 2.47 23.79
C THR A 175 -7.52 2.67 24.99
N ILE A 176 -8.84 2.70 24.75
CA ILE A 176 -9.84 2.82 25.81
C ILE A 176 -9.85 1.58 26.69
N ALA A 177 -9.73 0.37 26.12
CA ALA A 177 -9.58 -0.87 26.87
C ALA A 177 -8.38 -0.82 27.84
N PHE A 178 -7.24 -0.32 27.36
CA PHE A 178 -6.04 -0.15 28.19
C PHE A 178 -6.23 0.87 29.31
N VAL A 179 -6.78 2.04 28.99
CA VAL A 179 -7.07 3.09 29.96
C VAL A 179 -8.08 2.62 31.00
N TYR A 180 -9.13 1.91 30.58
CA TYR A 180 -10.12 1.30 31.45
C TYR A 180 -9.49 0.28 32.40
N ALA A 181 -8.70 -0.66 31.86
CA ALA A 181 -8.07 -1.70 32.64
C ALA A 181 -7.12 -1.15 33.72
N LEU A 182 -6.23 -0.22 33.37
CA LEU A 182 -5.31 0.37 34.35
C LEU A 182 -6.02 1.29 35.35
N SER A 183 -7.06 2.01 34.93
CA SER A 183 -7.86 2.83 35.86
C SER A 183 -8.60 1.95 36.86
N ARG A 184 -9.12 0.79 36.42
CA ARG A 184 -9.79 -0.19 37.28
C ARG A 184 -8.85 -0.86 38.27
N SER A 185 -7.56 -1.03 37.93
CA SER A 185 -6.55 -1.56 38.87
C SER A 185 -6.12 -0.56 39.95
N GLY A 186 -6.76 0.61 40.03
CA GLY A 186 -6.46 1.65 41.02
C GLY A 186 -5.28 2.55 40.64
N MET A 187 -4.77 2.48 39.41
CA MET A 187 -3.74 3.42 38.95
C MET A 187 -4.35 4.83 38.83
N PRO A 188 -3.71 5.89 39.37
CA PRO A 188 -4.17 7.25 39.18
C PRO A 188 -4.25 7.61 37.70
N PHE A 189 -5.35 8.24 37.27
CA PHE A 189 -5.64 8.48 35.85
C PHE A 189 -4.53 9.24 35.09
N GLN A 190 -3.87 10.22 35.73
CA GLN A 190 -2.72 10.90 35.13
C GLN A 190 -1.55 9.94 34.83
N LYS A 191 -1.32 8.97 35.71
CA LYS A 191 -0.29 7.93 35.51
C LYS A 191 -0.73 6.91 34.45
N VAL A 192 -2.04 6.63 34.34
CA VAL A 192 -2.60 5.78 33.26
C VAL A 192 -2.31 6.41 31.90
N LEU A 193 -2.63 7.70 31.73
CA LEU A 193 -2.36 8.40 30.48
C LEU A 193 -0.87 8.47 30.18
N ALA A 194 -0.02 8.73 31.17
CA ALA A 194 1.42 8.68 30.97
C ALA A 194 1.92 7.31 30.50
N THR A 195 1.44 6.23 31.13
CA THR A 195 1.80 4.86 30.78
C THR A 195 1.34 4.51 29.37
N LEU A 196 0.16 4.98 28.94
CA LEU A 196 -0.31 4.84 27.57
C LEU A 196 0.65 5.51 26.58
N THR A 197 1.13 6.71 26.90
CA THR A 197 2.01 7.50 26.02
C THR A 197 3.42 6.93 25.92
N GLU A 198 3.94 6.34 27.00
CA GLU A 198 5.20 5.58 27.00
C GLU A 198 5.12 4.33 26.11
N ASN A 199 3.91 3.77 25.96
CA ASN A 199 3.64 2.58 25.16
C ASN A 199 2.92 2.88 23.82
N GLN A 200 3.09 4.09 23.27
CA GLN A 200 2.47 4.49 22.00
C GLN A 200 2.87 3.63 20.79
N HIS A 201 4.00 2.91 20.85
CA HIS A 201 4.42 1.97 19.81
C HIS A 201 3.50 0.74 19.71
N VAL A 202 2.79 0.41 20.80
CA VAL A 202 1.85 -0.73 20.88
C VAL A 202 0.42 -0.30 20.58
N TYR A 203 0.01 0.87 21.07
CA TYR A 203 -1.36 1.38 20.97
C TYR A 203 -1.57 2.41 19.85
N GLY A 204 -0.52 2.79 19.12
CA GLY A 204 -0.62 3.55 17.87
C GLY A 204 -1.02 5.01 18.03
N GLU A 205 -1.75 5.52 17.05
CA GLU A 205 -1.94 6.97 16.86
C GLU A 205 -2.87 7.60 17.92
N ALA A 206 -3.88 6.86 18.42
CA ALA A 206 -4.70 7.36 19.53
C ALA A 206 -3.84 7.63 20.79
N ALA A 207 -2.94 6.70 21.14
CA ALA A 207 -1.99 6.89 22.25
C ALA A 207 -1.04 8.08 22.02
N ARG A 208 -0.60 8.28 20.77
CA ARG A 208 0.21 9.44 20.38
C ARG A 208 -0.56 10.77 20.57
N GLU A 209 -1.86 10.79 20.30
CA GLU A 209 -2.69 11.98 20.56
C GLU A 209 -2.79 12.31 22.05
N PHE A 210 -3.06 11.31 22.89
CA PHE A 210 -2.98 11.46 24.35
C PHE A 210 -1.59 11.92 24.80
N GLY A 211 -0.54 11.56 24.07
CA GLY A 211 0.85 12.00 24.27
C GLY A 211 1.02 13.50 24.29
N VAL A 212 0.32 14.22 23.41
CA VAL A 212 0.35 15.68 23.38
C VAL A 212 -0.35 16.26 24.60
N ALA A 213 -1.51 15.72 24.99
CA ALA A 213 -2.22 16.20 26.17
C ALA A 213 -1.39 15.97 27.44
N VAL A 214 -0.78 14.79 27.59
CA VAL A 214 0.12 14.47 28.72
C VAL A 214 1.36 15.36 28.71
N ARG A 215 1.91 15.65 27.53
CA ARG A 215 3.03 16.59 27.37
C ARG A 215 2.63 18.01 27.79
N ASP A 216 1.42 18.45 27.47
CA ASP A 216 0.94 19.79 27.85
C ASP A 216 0.74 19.92 29.37
N VAL A 217 0.27 18.84 30.01
CA VAL A 217 0.13 18.78 31.47
C VAL A 217 1.50 18.78 32.15
N ARG A 218 2.41 17.88 31.74
CA ARG A 218 3.74 17.72 32.38
C ARG A 218 4.73 18.84 32.05
N GLY A 219 4.71 19.33 30.81
CA GLY A 219 5.69 20.28 30.29
C GLY A 219 5.29 21.75 30.48
N PHE A 220 3.98 22.06 30.40
CA PHE A 220 3.48 23.44 30.51
C PHE A 220 2.59 23.68 31.73
N GLY A 221 2.34 22.64 32.55
CA GLY A 221 1.49 22.77 33.74
C GLY A 221 0.01 23.03 33.42
N THR A 222 -0.45 22.67 32.22
CA THR A 222 -1.87 22.80 31.86
C THR A 222 -2.70 21.81 32.69
N ASP A 223 -3.90 22.19 33.11
CA ASP A 223 -4.81 21.26 33.79
C ASP A 223 -5.26 20.14 32.84
N LEU A 224 -5.41 18.92 33.39
CA LEU A 224 -5.72 17.74 32.60
C LEU A 224 -7.04 17.86 31.80
N PRO A 225 -8.16 18.34 32.38
CA PRO A 225 -9.41 18.55 31.64
C PRO A 225 -9.20 19.49 30.43
N THR A 226 -8.56 20.64 30.61
CA THR A 226 -8.28 21.58 29.50
C THR A 226 -7.33 21.00 28.46
N ALA A 227 -6.31 20.24 28.87
CA ALA A 227 -5.40 19.59 27.93
C ALA A 227 -6.10 18.53 27.08
N LEU A 228 -7.02 17.75 27.68
CA LEU A 228 -7.84 16.77 26.96
C LEU A 228 -8.86 17.44 26.04
N GLN A 229 -9.51 18.53 26.47
CA GLN A 229 -10.42 19.31 25.62
C GLN A 229 -9.70 19.89 24.40
N ARG A 230 -8.53 20.52 24.58
CA ARG A 230 -7.71 21.03 23.47
C ARG A 230 -7.26 19.93 22.52
N MET A 231 -7.09 18.70 23.02
CA MET A 231 -6.79 17.53 22.21
C MET A 231 -8.00 17.08 21.39
N GLY A 232 -9.20 17.07 21.97
CA GLY A 232 -10.47 16.84 21.28
C GLY A 232 -10.66 17.82 20.11
N GLU A 233 -10.60 19.12 20.41
CA GLU A 233 -10.84 20.19 19.44
C GLU A 233 -9.83 20.20 18.26
N ARG A 234 -8.65 19.58 18.42
CA ARG A 234 -7.61 19.52 17.38
C ARG A 234 -7.54 18.18 16.63
N THR A 235 -8.16 17.12 17.14
CA THR A 235 -8.07 15.80 16.50
C THR A 235 -8.90 15.77 15.22
N PRO A 236 -8.47 15.07 14.16
CA PRO A 236 -9.30 14.85 12.98
C PRO A 236 -10.41 13.80 13.23
N SER A 237 -10.39 13.10 14.36
CA SER A 237 -11.35 12.03 14.73
C SER A 237 -12.50 12.58 15.57
N GLN A 238 -13.72 12.48 15.04
CA GLN A 238 -14.95 12.80 15.77
C GLN A 238 -15.15 11.87 16.96
N ARG A 239 -14.82 10.58 16.83
CA ARG A 239 -14.95 9.62 17.94
C ARG A 239 -14.05 9.94 19.12
N LEU A 240 -12.82 10.37 18.85
CA LEU A 240 -11.91 10.80 19.89
C LEU A 240 -12.35 12.13 20.50
N ASP A 241 -12.84 13.07 19.67
CA ASP A 241 -13.40 14.35 20.13
C ASP A 241 -14.56 14.11 21.12
N ASP A 242 -15.58 13.35 20.69
CA ASP A 242 -16.73 12.94 21.52
C ASP A 242 -16.29 12.24 22.82
N PHE A 243 -15.33 11.32 22.73
CA PHE A 243 -14.79 10.64 23.91
C PHE A 243 -14.13 11.63 24.88
N THR A 244 -13.34 12.57 24.37
CA THR A 244 -12.62 13.56 25.20
C THR A 244 -13.53 14.61 25.80
N GLU A 245 -14.58 15.03 25.10
CA GLU A 245 -15.60 15.95 25.61
C GLU A 245 -16.33 15.30 26.80
N ASN A 246 -16.79 14.05 26.61
CA ASN A 246 -17.45 13.29 27.68
C ASN A 246 -16.51 12.99 28.85
N LEU A 247 -15.26 12.60 28.57
CA LEU A 247 -14.25 12.37 29.59
C LEU A 247 -13.96 13.64 30.40
N THR A 248 -13.85 14.80 29.73
CA THR A 248 -13.62 16.10 30.37
C THR A 248 -14.78 16.46 31.29
N SER A 249 -16.02 16.21 30.85
CA SER A 249 -17.23 16.40 31.66
C SER A 249 -17.22 15.51 32.92
N VAL A 250 -16.85 14.23 32.79
CA VAL A 250 -16.73 13.28 33.92
C VAL A 250 -15.65 13.71 34.90
N LEU A 251 -14.50 14.17 34.39
CA LEU A 251 -13.39 14.65 35.22
C LEU A 251 -13.74 15.96 35.95
N ALA A 252 -14.47 16.87 35.31
CA ALA A 252 -14.90 18.14 35.92
C ALA A 252 -16.01 17.96 36.96
N SER A 253 -16.92 17.01 36.72
CA SER A 253 -18.06 16.72 37.62
C SER A 253 -17.73 15.74 38.75
N GLY A 254 -16.55 15.11 38.72
CA GLY A 254 -16.12 14.13 39.73
C GLY A 254 -16.88 12.80 39.67
N GLN A 255 -17.55 12.50 38.55
CA GLN A 255 -18.26 11.23 38.35
C GLN A 255 -17.28 10.04 38.33
N SER A 256 -17.80 8.82 38.54
CA SER A 256 -16.97 7.61 38.57
C SER A 256 -16.35 7.31 37.20
N LEU A 257 -15.09 7.71 37.04
CA LEU A 257 -14.31 7.50 35.81
C LEU A 257 -14.29 6.04 35.36
N SER A 258 -14.17 5.09 36.30
CA SER A 258 -14.16 3.66 35.99
C SER A 258 -15.45 3.17 35.33
N THR A 259 -16.61 3.72 35.73
CA THR A 259 -17.91 3.37 35.14
C THR A 259 -18.04 3.96 33.75
N PHE A 260 -17.70 5.24 33.59
CA PHE A 260 -17.65 5.89 32.28
C PHE A 260 -16.74 5.13 31.30
N LEU A 261 -15.51 4.81 31.72
CA LEU A 261 -14.55 4.08 30.88
C LEU A 261 -15.05 2.68 30.51
N ARG A 262 -15.81 2.01 31.39
CA ARG A 262 -16.44 0.72 31.09
C ARG A 262 -17.52 0.87 30.01
N GLU A 263 -18.41 1.84 30.16
CA GLU A 263 -19.48 2.12 29.18
C GLU A 263 -18.90 2.49 27.82
N GLN A 264 -17.84 3.32 27.80
CA GLN A 264 -17.15 3.64 26.57
C GLN A 264 -16.47 2.41 25.96
N TYR A 265 -15.79 1.59 26.77
CA TYR A 265 -15.20 0.32 26.30
C TYR A 265 -16.27 -0.57 25.63
N ASP A 266 -17.38 -0.83 26.29
CA ASP A 266 -18.47 -1.69 25.77
C ASP A 266 -19.11 -1.08 24.49
N ARG A 267 -19.26 0.24 24.45
CA ARG A 267 -19.76 0.98 23.27
C ARG A 267 -18.83 0.84 22.08
N PHE A 268 -17.53 1.12 22.26
CA PHE A 268 -16.55 1.04 21.17
C PHE A 268 -16.39 -0.38 20.63
N GLN A 269 -16.53 -1.40 21.48
CA GLN A 269 -16.55 -2.80 21.03
C GLN A 269 -17.75 -3.08 20.14
N THR A 270 -18.96 -2.74 20.60
CA THR A 270 -20.19 -2.93 19.82
C THR A 270 -20.13 -2.19 18.49
N GLU A 271 -19.63 -0.95 18.48
CA GLU A 271 -19.44 -0.16 17.27
C GLU A 271 -18.41 -0.79 16.31
N SER A 272 -17.32 -1.37 16.82
CA SER A 272 -16.31 -2.09 16.03
C SER A 272 -16.87 -3.37 15.42
N GLU A 273 -17.67 -4.14 16.16
CA GLU A 273 -18.37 -5.31 15.64
C GLU A 273 -19.31 -4.94 14.49
N ALA A 274 -20.11 -3.89 14.66
CA ALA A 274 -21.04 -3.41 13.65
C ALA A 274 -20.30 -2.93 12.38
N GLN A 275 -19.22 -2.16 12.54
CA GLN A 275 -18.35 -1.74 11.42
C GLN A 275 -17.75 -2.93 10.69
N GLN A 276 -17.35 -3.98 11.41
CA GLN A 276 -16.83 -5.17 10.78
C GLN A 276 -17.90 -5.92 9.97
N ARG A 277 -19.14 -6.02 10.46
CA ARG A 277 -20.25 -6.62 9.71
C ARG A 277 -20.53 -5.83 8.42
N GLN A 278 -20.61 -4.50 8.52
CA GLN A 278 -20.78 -3.63 7.35
C GLN A 278 -19.63 -3.78 6.35
N TYR A 279 -18.39 -3.88 6.82
CA TYR A 279 -17.23 -4.14 5.98
C TYR A 279 -17.36 -5.46 5.20
N LEU A 280 -17.81 -6.53 5.86
CA LEU A 280 -18.01 -7.84 5.22
C LEU A 280 -19.13 -7.78 4.18
N GLU A 281 -20.24 -7.11 4.47
CA GLU A 281 -21.34 -6.91 3.52
C GLU A 281 -20.89 -6.18 2.24
N LEU A 282 -20.10 -5.10 2.37
CA LEU A 282 -19.55 -4.41 1.21
C LEU A 282 -18.58 -5.29 0.40
N LEU A 283 -17.74 -6.08 1.06
CA LEU A 283 -16.87 -7.03 0.37
C LEU A 283 -17.66 -8.10 -0.39
N ALA A 284 -18.82 -8.51 0.13
CA ALA A 284 -19.73 -9.43 -0.56
C ALA A 284 -20.22 -8.80 -1.87
N THR A 285 -20.74 -7.57 -1.79
CA THR A 285 -21.21 -6.82 -2.96
C THR A 285 -20.09 -6.63 -3.98
N PHE A 286 -18.87 -6.31 -3.53
CA PHE A 286 -17.72 -6.17 -4.43
C PHE A 286 -17.33 -7.49 -5.09
N ALA A 287 -17.34 -8.61 -4.36
CA ALA A 287 -17.06 -9.92 -4.94
C ALA A 287 -18.10 -10.28 -6.02
N GLU A 288 -19.38 -10.01 -5.77
CA GLU A 288 -20.46 -10.23 -6.74
C GLU A 288 -20.31 -9.36 -7.99
N VAL A 289 -20.03 -8.06 -7.81
CA VAL A 289 -19.77 -7.12 -8.91
C VAL A 289 -18.54 -7.55 -9.70
N TYR A 290 -17.49 -8.00 -9.04
CA TYR A 290 -16.28 -8.49 -9.71
C TYR A 290 -16.59 -9.68 -10.61
N VAL A 291 -17.28 -10.69 -10.09
CA VAL A 291 -17.62 -11.89 -10.86
C VAL A 291 -18.55 -11.56 -12.02
N THR A 292 -19.57 -10.74 -11.81
CA THR A 292 -20.54 -10.41 -12.86
C THR A 292 -19.96 -9.49 -13.93
N VAL A 293 -19.28 -8.42 -13.53
CA VAL A 293 -18.82 -7.37 -14.44
C VAL A 293 -17.44 -7.64 -15.01
N LEU A 294 -16.47 -8.12 -14.21
CA LEU A 294 -15.07 -8.26 -14.63
C LEU A 294 -14.69 -9.69 -15.03
N VAL A 295 -15.47 -10.70 -14.63
CA VAL A 295 -15.25 -12.08 -15.06
C VAL A 295 -16.24 -12.48 -16.16
N ALA A 296 -17.53 -12.47 -15.85
CA ALA A 296 -18.56 -12.88 -16.82
C ALA A 296 -18.74 -11.87 -17.96
N GLY A 297 -18.69 -10.56 -17.69
CA GLY A 297 -18.83 -9.51 -18.70
C GLY A 297 -17.84 -9.64 -19.87
N PRO A 298 -16.51 -9.59 -19.64
CA PRO A 298 -15.52 -9.81 -20.68
C PRO A 298 -15.65 -11.17 -21.35
N LEU A 299 -16.02 -12.21 -20.60
CA LEU A 299 -16.23 -13.53 -21.18
C LEU A 299 -17.37 -13.55 -22.20
N PHE A 300 -18.55 -13.02 -21.85
CA PHE A 300 -19.67 -12.87 -22.79
C PHE A 300 -19.29 -11.97 -23.96
N PHE A 301 -18.55 -10.90 -23.71
CA PHE A 301 -18.10 -10.02 -24.77
C PHE A 301 -17.14 -10.74 -25.73
N ILE A 302 -16.18 -11.51 -25.21
CA ILE A 302 -15.25 -12.33 -25.99
C ILE A 302 -16.02 -13.38 -26.78
N THR A 303 -16.94 -14.13 -26.16
CA THR A 303 -17.72 -15.17 -26.87
C THR A 303 -18.55 -14.56 -27.99
N ILE A 304 -19.21 -13.41 -27.76
CA ILE A 304 -19.97 -12.69 -28.80
C ILE A 304 -19.02 -12.24 -29.92
N LEU A 305 -17.87 -11.64 -29.61
CA LEU A 305 -16.92 -11.18 -30.62
C LEU A 305 -16.32 -12.32 -31.43
N VAL A 306 -16.06 -13.46 -30.79
CA VAL A 306 -15.58 -14.67 -31.46
C VAL A 306 -16.65 -15.19 -32.42
N VAL A 307 -17.91 -15.26 -31.97
CA VAL A 307 -19.04 -15.70 -32.82
C VAL A 307 -19.35 -14.69 -33.94
N VAL A 308 -19.30 -13.39 -33.70
CA VAL A 308 -19.48 -12.36 -34.74
C VAL A 308 -18.30 -12.34 -35.71
N GLY A 309 -17.09 -12.59 -35.20
CA GLY A 309 -15.88 -12.74 -36.00
C GLY A 309 -16.00 -13.83 -37.05
N LEU A 310 -16.78 -14.88 -36.77
CA LEU A 310 -17.11 -15.93 -37.72
C LEU A 310 -17.96 -15.45 -38.90
N VAL A 311 -18.84 -14.45 -38.71
CA VAL A 311 -19.91 -14.17 -39.67
C VAL A 311 -19.64 -12.94 -40.54
N ILE A 312 -18.94 -11.91 -40.03
CA ILE A 312 -18.98 -10.57 -40.64
C ILE A 312 -17.61 -9.86 -40.76
N GLN A 313 -16.84 -9.76 -39.68
CA GLN A 313 -15.67 -8.86 -39.61
C GLN A 313 -14.50 -9.43 -38.82
N ASP A 314 -13.29 -8.92 -39.07
CA ASP A 314 -12.11 -9.15 -38.24
C ASP A 314 -12.30 -8.53 -36.83
N THR A 315 -12.63 -9.37 -35.85
CA THR A 315 -12.83 -8.97 -34.45
C THR A 315 -11.54 -9.05 -33.62
N LEU A 316 -10.43 -9.52 -34.19
CA LEU A 316 -9.14 -9.65 -33.48
C LEU A 316 -8.65 -8.33 -32.87
N PRO A 317 -8.70 -7.16 -33.55
CA PRO A 317 -8.25 -5.90 -32.95
C PRO A 317 -9.06 -5.52 -31.70
N LEU A 318 -10.37 -5.78 -31.72
CA LEU A 318 -11.26 -5.48 -30.61
C LEU A 318 -11.05 -6.47 -29.45
N LEU A 319 -10.83 -7.75 -29.74
CA LEU A 319 -10.44 -8.75 -28.73
C LEU A 319 -9.10 -8.39 -28.08
N ARG A 320 -8.09 -7.97 -28.85
CA ARG A 320 -6.79 -7.52 -28.33
C ARG A 320 -6.96 -6.32 -27.40
N LEU A 321 -7.80 -5.34 -27.77
CA LEU A 321 -8.13 -4.20 -26.92
C LEU A 321 -8.76 -4.64 -25.58
N VAL A 322 -9.72 -5.56 -25.63
CA VAL A 322 -10.39 -6.05 -24.42
C VAL A 322 -9.42 -6.81 -23.51
N THR A 323 -8.65 -7.73 -24.09
CA THR A 323 -7.72 -8.58 -23.34
C THR A 323 -6.56 -7.82 -22.73
N TYR A 324 -5.85 -6.98 -23.50
CA TYR A 324 -4.63 -6.32 -23.03
C TYR A 324 -4.87 -4.98 -22.35
N VAL A 325 -6.00 -4.30 -22.62
CA VAL A 325 -6.29 -2.98 -22.04
C VAL A 325 -7.48 -3.05 -21.10
N ALA A 326 -8.64 -3.50 -21.57
CA ALA A 326 -9.87 -3.39 -20.78
C ALA A 326 -9.84 -4.24 -19.49
N ILE A 327 -9.45 -5.52 -19.57
CA ILE A 327 -9.41 -6.42 -18.40
C ILE A 327 -8.39 -5.94 -17.34
N PRO A 328 -7.11 -5.67 -17.67
CA PRO A 328 -6.16 -5.17 -16.68
C PRO A 328 -6.56 -3.82 -16.11
N LEU A 329 -6.99 -2.87 -16.95
CA LEU A 329 -7.37 -1.53 -16.50
C LEU A 329 -8.60 -1.58 -15.59
N ALA A 330 -9.63 -2.37 -15.97
CA ALA A 330 -10.81 -2.57 -15.14
C ALA A 330 -10.44 -3.23 -13.82
N SER A 331 -9.56 -4.23 -13.83
CA SER A 331 -9.12 -4.93 -12.61
C SER A 331 -8.32 -4.03 -11.68
N VAL A 332 -7.37 -3.24 -12.21
CA VAL A 332 -6.63 -2.25 -11.43
C VAL A 332 -7.56 -1.16 -10.90
N GLY A 333 -8.47 -0.65 -11.74
CA GLY A 333 -9.50 0.31 -11.34
C GLY A 333 -10.39 -0.23 -10.24
N PHE A 334 -10.80 -1.50 -10.32
CA PHE A 334 -11.58 -2.19 -9.30
C PHE A 334 -10.79 -2.34 -7.99
N VAL A 335 -9.52 -2.76 -8.06
CA VAL A 335 -8.64 -2.86 -6.88
C VAL A 335 -8.53 -1.51 -6.19
N VAL A 336 -8.27 -0.42 -6.93
CA VAL A 336 -8.18 0.94 -6.38
C VAL A 336 -9.53 1.40 -5.82
N TYR A 337 -10.64 1.10 -6.50
CA TYR A 337 -11.98 1.45 -6.04
C TYR A 337 -12.32 0.75 -4.72
N VAL A 338 -12.16 -0.57 -4.66
CA VAL A 338 -12.34 -1.36 -3.44
C VAL A 338 -11.45 -0.81 -2.34
N ASP A 339 -10.17 -0.55 -2.61
CA ASP A 339 -9.25 -0.01 -1.61
C ASP A 339 -9.73 1.33 -1.06
N SER A 340 -10.13 2.26 -1.94
CA SER A 340 -10.61 3.59 -1.55
C SER A 340 -11.89 3.58 -0.71
N VAL A 341 -12.84 2.70 -1.03
CA VAL A 341 -14.12 2.60 -0.30
C VAL A 341 -13.89 1.87 1.02
N THR A 342 -13.09 0.80 0.98
CA THR A 342 -12.78 0.00 2.16
C THR A 342 -11.84 0.69 3.14
N GLU A 343 -11.03 1.66 2.73
CA GLU A 343 -10.11 2.41 3.59
C GLU A 343 -10.84 3.04 4.79
N SER A 344 -12.07 3.52 4.58
CA SER A 344 -12.90 4.13 5.63
C SER A 344 -13.36 3.14 6.71
N LEU A 345 -13.42 1.84 6.39
CA LEU A 345 -13.90 0.76 7.26
C LEU A 345 -12.77 -0.15 7.73
N ARG A 346 -11.63 -0.16 7.04
CA ARG A 346 -10.41 -0.84 7.45
C ARG A 346 -9.71 0.02 8.49
N GLY A 347 -9.94 -0.27 9.77
CA GLY A 347 -9.02 0.18 10.80
C GLY A 347 -7.58 -0.29 10.45
N PRO A 348 -6.53 0.55 10.49
CA PRO A 348 -5.22 0.30 9.89
C PRO A 348 -4.34 -0.67 10.68
N GLY A 349 -4.91 -1.50 11.57
CA GLY A 349 -4.21 -2.61 12.22
C GLY A 349 -3.70 -3.69 11.26
N ARG A 350 -3.87 -3.52 9.94
CA ARG A 350 -3.37 -4.39 8.88
C ARG A 350 -2.65 -3.68 7.76
N SER A 351 -2.30 -2.40 7.81
CA SER A 351 -1.44 -1.77 6.79
C SER A 351 0.04 -1.76 7.20
N GLY A 352 0.35 -1.59 8.48
CA GLY A 352 1.73 -1.49 9.01
C GLY A 352 2.40 -2.80 9.42
N SER A 353 2.31 -3.89 8.64
CA SER A 353 3.01 -5.15 9.02
C SER A 353 3.81 -5.86 7.92
N ALA A 354 3.73 -5.41 6.67
CA ALA A 354 4.62 -5.91 5.61
C ALA A 354 5.49 -4.79 5.00
N ALA A 355 4.94 -3.61 4.75
CA ALA A 355 5.74 -2.43 4.40
C ALA A 355 6.53 -1.90 5.61
N ASP A 356 5.92 -1.95 6.80
CA ASP A 356 6.59 -1.67 8.08
C ASP A 356 7.45 -2.82 8.63
N ALA A 357 7.61 -3.95 7.93
CA ALA A 357 8.66 -4.90 8.32
C ALA A 357 10.02 -4.48 7.72
N THR A 358 9.99 -3.87 6.53
CA THR A 358 11.11 -3.13 5.95
C THR A 358 11.30 -1.78 6.61
N ASP A 359 10.21 -1.10 7.00
CA ASP A 359 10.32 0.13 7.80
C ASP A 359 10.44 -0.13 9.31
N ALA A 360 10.35 -1.35 9.85
CA ALA A 360 10.76 -1.62 11.24
C ALA A 360 12.27 -1.78 11.33
N SER A 361 12.94 -2.31 10.30
CA SER A 361 14.40 -2.15 10.18
C SER A 361 14.76 -0.73 9.78
N ALA A 362 13.96 -0.04 8.94
CA ALA A 362 14.21 1.36 8.61
C ALA A 362 13.79 2.35 9.72
N ALA A 363 12.97 1.94 10.70
CA ALA A 363 12.55 2.72 11.87
C ALA A 363 13.36 2.36 13.12
N ASP A 364 13.93 1.16 13.22
CA ASP A 364 15.10 0.95 14.08
C ASP A 364 16.27 1.74 13.51
N ASP A 365 16.46 1.78 12.18
CA ASP A 365 17.46 2.64 11.53
C ASP A 365 17.09 4.12 11.63
N ALA A 366 15.82 4.55 11.59
CA ALA A 366 15.43 5.96 11.72
C ALA A 366 15.27 6.42 13.17
N ALA A 367 15.07 5.50 14.14
CA ALA A 367 15.15 5.79 15.56
C ALA A 367 16.61 5.76 16.05
N THR A 368 17.48 4.93 15.47
CA THR A 368 18.93 5.10 15.60
C THR A 368 19.42 6.32 14.84
N THR A 369 18.86 6.65 13.66
CA THR A 369 19.16 7.92 12.98
C THR A 369 18.62 9.09 13.80
N ALA A 370 17.47 9.01 14.49
CA ALA A 370 16.98 10.07 15.37
C ALA A 370 17.79 10.19 16.67
N ALA A 371 18.23 9.07 17.25
CA ALA A 371 19.18 9.06 18.35
C ALA A 371 20.58 9.55 17.92
N ASP A 372 20.97 9.33 16.67
CA ASP A 372 22.19 9.85 16.05
C ASP A 372 22.03 11.32 15.62
N LEU A 373 20.81 11.78 15.32
CA LEU A 373 20.47 13.17 14.99
C LEU A 373 20.46 14.07 16.24
N ASP A 374 20.19 13.51 17.43
CA ASP A 374 20.44 14.17 18.71
C ASP A 374 21.90 14.01 19.19
N ALA A 375 22.65 13.02 18.68
CA ALA A 375 24.06 12.82 19.01
C ALA A 375 25.03 13.67 18.16
N ASP A 376 24.64 14.06 16.94
CA ASP A 376 25.43 14.96 16.06
C ASP A 376 25.10 16.45 16.29
N ALA A 377 24.06 16.75 17.07
CA ALA A 377 23.99 18.01 17.79
C ALA A 377 25.02 17.95 18.92
N GLY A 378 26.28 18.23 18.59
CA GLY A 378 27.34 18.43 19.57
C GLY A 378 26.77 19.25 20.73
N ALA A 379 26.98 18.76 21.96
CA ALA A 379 26.52 19.41 23.17
C ALA A 379 27.16 20.81 23.25
N VAL A 380 26.53 21.80 22.61
CA VAL A 380 26.86 23.20 22.78
C VAL A 380 26.24 23.60 24.12
N SER A 381 27.06 23.57 25.17
CA SER A 381 26.79 24.35 26.36
C SER A 381 26.63 25.82 25.94
N ALA A 382 25.74 26.55 26.62
CA ALA A 382 25.44 27.95 26.32
C ALA A 382 26.64 28.91 26.55
N ASP A 383 27.81 28.39 26.90
CA ASP A 383 29.05 29.12 27.17
C ASP A 383 30.10 29.08 26.04
N GLY A 384 29.85 28.37 24.93
CA GLY A 384 30.75 28.37 23.77
C GLY A 384 32.02 27.50 23.92
N GLY A 385 32.03 26.53 24.83
CA GLY A 385 33.09 25.51 24.90
C GLY A 385 32.96 24.43 23.81
N VAL A 386 34.07 24.09 23.15
CA VAL A 386 34.17 22.90 22.28
C VAL A 386 34.31 21.67 23.18
N VAL A 387 33.34 20.75 23.14
CA VAL A 387 33.43 19.49 23.89
C VAL A 387 34.60 18.67 23.33
N ALA A 388 35.53 18.35 24.22
CA ALA A 388 36.68 17.50 23.95
C ALA A 388 36.26 16.15 23.33
N ASP A 389 37.12 15.62 22.46
CA ASP A 389 36.95 14.40 21.67
C ASP A 389 36.03 13.36 22.29
N ASP A 390 34.91 13.08 21.62
CA ASP A 390 33.94 12.07 22.02
C ASP A 390 34.64 10.68 22.09
N PRO A 391 34.85 10.14 23.30
CA PRO A 391 35.60 8.90 23.50
C PRO A 391 34.91 7.67 22.89
N TRP A 392 33.66 7.81 22.45
CA TRP A 392 32.87 6.75 21.85
C TRP A 392 32.84 6.79 20.32
N ARG A 393 33.44 7.79 19.66
CA ARG A 393 33.50 7.87 18.18
C ARG A 393 34.05 6.60 17.54
N ALA A 394 35.20 6.11 18.01
CA ALA A 394 35.81 4.89 17.50
C ALA A 394 34.94 3.65 17.73
N ASN A 395 34.19 3.60 18.84
CA ASN A 395 33.24 2.52 19.11
C ASN A 395 32.00 2.61 18.22
N ARG A 396 31.50 3.83 17.91
CA ARG A 396 30.41 4.03 16.95
C ARG A 396 30.84 3.67 15.53
N GLU A 397 32.06 4.03 15.11
CA GLU A 397 32.61 3.60 13.83
C GLU A 397 32.73 2.06 13.76
N ARG A 398 33.17 1.41 14.84
CA ARG A 398 33.19 -0.06 14.91
C ARG A 398 31.79 -0.68 14.88
N LEU A 399 30.81 -0.09 15.57
CA LEU A 399 29.42 -0.53 15.56
C LEU A 399 28.82 -0.40 14.17
N THR A 400 28.98 0.73 13.49
CA THR A 400 28.48 0.91 12.12
C THR A 400 29.12 -0.05 11.12
N VAL A 401 30.41 -0.35 11.26
CA VAL A 401 31.09 -1.39 10.46
C VAL A 401 30.55 -2.78 10.81
N TYR A 402 30.40 -3.09 12.10
CA TYR A 402 29.81 -4.35 12.56
C TYR A 402 28.36 -4.50 12.09
N ASP A 403 27.55 -3.45 12.08
CA ASP A 403 26.15 -3.51 11.65
C ASP A 403 26.04 -3.75 10.14
N ARG A 404 26.91 -3.09 9.35
CA ARG A 404 27.04 -3.36 7.92
C ARG A 404 27.49 -4.80 7.63
N VAL A 405 28.46 -5.33 8.36
CA VAL A 405 29.00 -6.69 8.14
C VAL A 405 28.11 -7.78 8.76
N SER A 406 27.48 -7.50 9.89
CA SER A 406 26.63 -8.45 10.62
C SER A 406 25.33 -8.73 9.90
N SER A 407 24.83 -7.80 9.09
CA SER A 407 23.67 -8.03 8.22
C SER A 407 24.01 -9.07 7.14
N ALA A 408 25.11 -8.89 6.42
CA ALA A 408 25.57 -9.82 5.39
C ALA A 408 25.94 -11.20 5.95
N THR A 409 26.64 -11.24 7.09
CA THR A 409 27.00 -12.51 7.74
C THR A 409 25.80 -13.23 8.34
N ARG A 410 24.77 -12.53 8.84
CA ARG A 410 23.51 -13.15 9.29
C ARG A 410 22.76 -13.83 8.13
N VAL A 411 22.72 -13.20 6.97
CA VAL A 411 22.11 -13.76 5.75
C VAL A 411 22.85 -15.03 5.33
N LEU A 412 24.19 -15.01 5.30
CA LEU A 412 25.00 -16.18 4.93
C LEU A 412 24.96 -17.30 5.97
N ALA A 413 24.95 -16.99 7.26
CA ALA A 413 25.02 -17.99 8.33
C ALA A 413 23.73 -18.81 8.45
N ARG A 414 22.57 -18.24 8.09
CA ARG A 414 21.26 -18.91 8.16
C ARG A 414 20.37 -18.50 6.97
N PRO A 415 20.71 -18.93 5.74
CA PRO A 415 20.06 -18.47 4.52
C PRO A 415 18.55 -18.75 4.52
N GLY A 416 18.15 -19.97 4.90
CA GLY A 416 16.73 -20.34 4.95
C GLY A 416 15.92 -19.53 5.96
N ARG A 417 16.48 -19.23 7.15
CA ARG A 417 15.77 -18.45 8.17
C ARG A 417 15.65 -16.98 7.79
N SER A 418 16.71 -16.43 7.19
CA SER A 418 16.71 -15.04 6.70
C SER A 418 15.73 -14.82 5.55
N MET A 419 15.62 -15.77 4.62
CA MET A 419 14.63 -15.75 3.53
C MET A 419 13.18 -15.86 4.04
N LEU A 420 12.95 -16.64 5.10
CA LEU A 420 11.63 -16.73 5.75
C LEU A 420 11.29 -15.47 6.56
N GLU A 421 12.29 -14.83 7.15
CA GLU A 421 12.11 -13.57 7.89
C GLU A 421 11.82 -12.43 6.93
N ASN A 422 12.47 -12.34 5.77
CA ASN A 422 12.23 -11.32 4.76
C ASN A 422 11.90 -11.94 3.39
N PRO A 423 10.61 -12.04 3.01
CA PRO A 423 10.18 -12.71 1.78
C PRO A 423 10.79 -12.10 0.51
N LEU A 424 11.11 -10.81 0.49
CA LEU A 424 11.75 -10.16 -0.66
C LEU A 424 13.17 -10.67 -0.93
N TYR A 425 13.88 -11.20 0.08
CA TYR A 425 15.19 -11.80 -0.14
C TYR A 425 15.13 -13.11 -0.94
N THR A 426 13.94 -13.72 -1.05
CA THR A 426 13.76 -14.85 -1.97
C THR A 426 13.98 -14.45 -3.42
N LEU A 427 13.71 -13.18 -3.81
CA LEU A 427 13.98 -12.68 -5.16
C LEU A 427 15.46 -12.77 -5.52
N GLY A 428 16.36 -12.61 -4.55
CA GLY A 428 17.80 -12.76 -4.76
C GLY A 428 18.22 -14.17 -5.18
N VAL A 429 17.37 -15.18 -4.96
CA VAL A 429 17.61 -16.57 -5.40
C VAL A 429 16.69 -16.95 -6.56
N THR A 430 15.39 -16.60 -6.49
CA THR A 430 14.40 -17.02 -7.49
C THR A 430 14.57 -16.28 -8.82
N VAL A 431 15.01 -15.03 -8.83
CA VAL A 431 15.24 -14.30 -10.09
C VAL A 431 16.45 -14.86 -10.85
N PRO A 432 17.64 -15.04 -10.24
CA PRO A 432 18.74 -15.71 -10.94
C PRO A 432 18.41 -17.13 -11.38
N LEU A 433 17.75 -17.91 -10.52
CA LEU A 433 17.33 -19.28 -10.86
C LEU A 433 16.33 -19.27 -12.03
N GLY A 434 15.40 -18.32 -12.03
CA GLY A 434 14.43 -18.13 -13.10
C GLY A 434 15.09 -17.67 -14.41
N LEU A 435 16.10 -16.81 -14.36
CA LEU A 435 16.89 -16.44 -15.55
C LEU A 435 17.68 -17.62 -16.09
N VAL A 436 18.27 -18.45 -15.22
CA VAL A 436 18.93 -19.70 -15.62
C VAL A 436 17.93 -20.66 -16.26
N TRP A 437 16.74 -20.80 -15.67
CA TRP A 437 15.65 -21.58 -16.25
C TRP A 437 15.26 -21.06 -17.63
N LEU A 438 15.07 -19.76 -17.77
CA LEU A 438 14.74 -19.09 -19.03
C LEU A 438 15.80 -19.33 -20.11
N VAL A 439 17.09 -19.24 -19.77
CA VAL A 439 18.18 -19.54 -20.72
C VAL A 439 18.23 -21.02 -21.09
N ALA A 440 17.80 -21.91 -20.19
CA ALA A 440 17.81 -23.35 -20.43
C ALA A 440 16.60 -23.86 -21.24
N THR A 441 15.44 -23.20 -21.13
CA THR A 441 14.20 -23.64 -21.80
C THR A 441 13.85 -22.84 -23.05
N LEU A 442 14.28 -21.58 -23.14
CA LEU A 442 14.04 -20.77 -24.33
C LEU A 442 14.96 -21.24 -25.47
N ASP A 443 14.38 -21.59 -26.61
CA ASP A 443 15.16 -21.78 -27.84
C ASP A 443 15.62 -20.42 -28.36
N GLY A 444 16.81 -20.01 -27.92
CA GLY A 444 17.39 -18.72 -28.27
C GLY A 444 17.59 -18.53 -29.77
N GLY A 445 17.73 -19.61 -30.55
CA GLY A 445 17.80 -19.54 -32.01
C GLY A 445 16.46 -19.13 -32.61
N ALA A 446 15.40 -19.87 -32.25
CA ALA A 446 14.04 -19.60 -32.70
C ALA A 446 13.53 -18.22 -32.24
N ALA A 447 13.81 -17.82 -31.00
CA ALA A 447 13.40 -16.51 -30.47
C ALA A 447 14.08 -15.35 -31.21
N VAL A 448 15.36 -15.48 -31.56
CA VAL A 448 16.10 -14.45 -32.33
C VAL A 448 15.62 -14.38 -33.76
N GLU A 449 15.30 -15.52 -34.39
CA GLU A 449 14.75 -15.56 -35.74
C GLU A 449 13.34 -14.95 -35.80
N ALA A 450 12.46 -15.31 -34.86
CA ALA A 450 11.12 -14.73 -34.75
C ALA A 450 11.17 -13.22 -34.45
N LEU A 451 12.06 -12.77 -33.55
CA LEU A 451 12.26 -11.36 -33.26
C LEU A 451 12.78 -10.59 -34.49
N ARG A 452 13.71 -11.19 -35.24
CA ARG A 452 14.26 -10.61 -36.46
C ARG A 452 13.20 -10.50 -37.56
N ALA A 453 12.34 -11.50 -37.69
CA ALA A 453 11.22 -11.49 -38.62
C ALA A 453 10.21 -10.37 -38.27
N ALA A 454 9.94 -10.14 -36.99
CA ALA A 454 9.03 -9.08 -36.53
C ALA A 454 9.59 -7.64 -36.67
N LEU A 455 10.91 -7.44 -36.59
CA LEU A 455 11.56 -6.12 -36.61
C LEU A 455 11.93 -5.60 -38.01
N LEU A 456 12.09 -6.48 -39.01
CA LEU A 456 12.54 -6.10 -40.36
C LEU A 456 11.34 -5.89 -41.31
N PRO A 457 11.13 -4.66 -41.85
CA PRO A 457 10.07 -4.42 -42.81
C PRO A 457 10.33 -5.20 -44.12
N GLY A 458 9.44 -6.12 -44.48
CA GLY A 458 9.49 -6.91 -45.73
C GLY A 458 9.68 -8.42 -45.55
N VAL A 459 9.84 -8.90 -44.31
CA VAL A 459 9.69 -10.33 -43.95
C VAL A 459 8.25 -10.53 -43.47
N GLU A 460 7.59 -11.62 -43.86
CA GLU A 460 6.22 -11.98 -43.44
C GLU A 460 6.14 -12.40 -41.95
N GLY A 461 6.90 -11.76 -41.06
CA GLY A 461 6.90 -12.05 -39.63
C GLY A 461 5.88 -11.20 -38.89
N ASP A 462 4.91 -11.85 -38.23
CA ASP A 462 3.97 -11.19 -37.31
C ASP A 462 4.47 -11.30 -35.85
N TRP A 463 4.10 -10.35 -35.00
CA TRP A 463 4.46 -10.34 -33.57
C TRP A 463 3.91 -11.55 -32.81
N THR A 464 2.96 -12.27 -33.40
CA THR A 464 2.33 -13.50 -32.90
C THR A 464 3.31 -14.67 -32.82
N GLU A 465 4.21 -14.84 -33.80
CA GLU A 465 5.20 -15.93 -33.79
C GLU A 465 6.25 -15.73 -32.70
N PHE A 466 6.71 -14.49 -32.50
CA PHE A 466 7.63 -14.16 -31.42
C PHE A 466 6.98 -14.39 -30.04
N ALA A 467 5.73 -13.95 -29.88
CA ALA A 467 4.95 -14.15 -28.66
C ALA A 467 4.82 -15.66 -28.33
N ALA A 468 4.43 -16.48 -29.29
CA ALA A 468 4.28 -17.94 -29.10
C ALA A 468 5.55 -18.64 -28.57
N VAL A 469 6.75 -18.21 -28.98
CA VAL A 469 8.02 -18.78 -28.52
C VAL A 469 8.38 -18.33 -27.09
N VAL A 470 8.03 -17.10 -26.72
CA VAL A 470 8.49 -16.48 -25.46
C VAL A 470 7.48 -16.64 -24.32
N ASP A 471 6.19 -16.64 -24.62
CA ASP A 471 5.13 -16.49 -23.60
C ASP A 471 5.08 -17.65 -22.60
N GLY A 472 5.28 -18.89 -23.06
CA GLY A 472 5.34 -20.06 -22.16
C GLY A 472 6.46 -19.94 -21.12
N THR A 473 7.67 -19.59 -21.56
CA THR A 473 8.82 -19.40 -20.68
C THR A 473 8.64 -18.21 -19.73
N VAL A 474 7.99 -17.12 -20.18
CA VAL A 474 7.69 -15.95 -19.33
C VAL A 474 6.69 -16.31 -18.23
N VAL A 475 5.67 -17.13 -18.53
CA VAL A 475 4.71 -17.60 -17.53
C VAL A 475 5.39 -18.52 -16.51
N GLU A 476 6.26 -19.44 -16.94
CA GLU A 476 7.05 -20.29 -16.05
C GLU A 476 7.98 -19.50 -15.12
N LEU A 477 8.67 -18.49 -15.66
CA LEU A 477 9.50 -17.57 -14.88
C LEU A 477 8.65 -16.83 -13.82
N THR A 478 7.50 -16.31 -14.23
CA THR A 478 6.58 -15.59 -13.35
C THR A 478 6.07 -16.50 -12.23
N LEU A 479 5.71 -17.75 -12.55
CA LEU A 479 5.30 -18.76 -11.58
C LEU A 479 6.42 -19.08 -10.58
N LEU A 480 7.65 -19.30 -11.05
CA LEU A 480 8.79 -19.63 -10.20
C LEU A 480 9.12 -18.50 -9.22
N VAL A 481 9.16 -17.26 -9.71
CA VAL A 481 9.41 -16.08 -8.88
C VAL A 481 8.29 -15.85 -7.88
N ALA A 482 7.03 -15.86 -8.34
CA ALA A 482 5.87 -15.65 -7.49
C ALA A 482 5.69 -16.76 -6.44
N PHE A 483 5.99 -18.02 -6.78
CA PHE A 483 5.92 -19.15 -5.86
C PHE A 483 6.92 -19.02 -4.72
N GLY A 484 8.19 -18.71 -5.01
CA GLY A 484 9.21 -18.58 -3.97
C GLY A 484 8.91 -17.45 -2.97
N VAL A 485 8.46 -16.29 -3.47
CA VAL A 485 8.00 -15.18 -2.62
C VAL A 485 6.78 -15.58 -1.79
N THR A 486 5.81 -16.24 -2.41
CA THR A 486 4.57 -16.71 -1.74
C THR A 486 4.87 -17.67 -0.60
N VAL A 487 5.72 -18.67 -0.81
CA VAL A 487 6.03 -19.69 0.20
C VAL A 487 6.68 -19.04 1.43
N ALA A 488 7.68 -18.18 1.23
CA ALA A 488 8.34 -17.50 2.34
C ALA A 488 7.37 -16.60 3.11
N TYR A 489 6.56 -15.82 2.38
CA TYR A 489 5.55 -14.96 2.96
C TYR A 489 4.50 -15.74 3.77
N GLU A 490 3.96 -16.83 3.23
CA GLU A 490 2.90 -17.61 3.84
C GLU A 490 3.40 -18.41 5.06
N VAL A 491 4.64 -18.94 5.03
CA VAL A 491 5.24 -19.63 6.18
C VAL A 491 5.41 -18.68 7.36
N ARG A 492 5.96 -17.47 7.14
CA ARG A 492 6.07 -16.43 8.18
C ARG A 492 4.69 -16.09 8.73
N LYS A 493 3.74 -15.81 7.84
CA LYS A 493 2.35 -15.46 8.19
C LYS A 493 1.67 -16.53 9.03
N ARG A 494 1.84 -17.81 8.68
CA ARG A 494 1.26 -18.95 9.42
C ARG A 494 1.85 -19.08 10.82
N ARG A 495 3.17 -18.92 10.98
CA ARG A 495 3.83 -18.96 12.30
C ARG A 495 3.29 -17.87 13.23
N LEU A 496 3.21 -16.63 12.76
CA LEU A 496 2.68 -15.51 13.55
C LEU A 496 1.20 -15.73 13.90
N LYS A 497 0.38 -16.16 12.93
CA LYS A 497 -1.03 -16.46 13.16
C LYS A 497 -1.24 -17.61 14.14
N ALA A 498 -0.37 -18.63 14.14
CA ALA A 498 -0.46 -19.75 15.05
C ALA A 498 -0.25 -19.30 16.51
N ILE A 499 0.80 -18.50 16.76
CA ILE A 499 1.02 -17.87 18.07
C ILE A 499 -0.16 -16.99 18.46
N GLN A 500 -0.62 -16.12 17.56
CA GLN A 500 -1.76 -15.22 17.83
C GLN A 500 -3.04 -16.00 18.19
N ARG A 501 -3.32 -17.17 17.61
CA ARG A 501 -4.55 -17.92 17.90
C ARG A 501 -4.65 -18.48 19.32
N GLU A 502 -3.52 -18.77 19.96
CA GLU A 502 -3.46 -19.37 21.30
C GLU A 502 -3.38 -18.31 22.42
N MET A 503 -3.05 -17.07 22.10
CA MET A 503 -2.94 -15.98 23.07
C MET A 503 -4.21 -15.74 23.89
N PRO A 504 -5.44 -15.78 23.32
CA PRO A 504 -6.66 -15.62 24.11
C PRO A 504 -6.82 -16.72 25.17
N ASP A 505 -6.48 -17.97 24.83
CA ASP A 505 -6.59 -19.11 25.75
C ASP A 505 -5.52 -19.04 26.86
N PHE A 506 -4.31 -18.56 26.52
CA PHE A 506 -3.27 -18.23 27.51
C PHE A 506 -3.75 -17.16 28.50
N LEU A 507 -4.31 -16.05 28.01
CA LEU A 507 -4.77 -14.95 28.87
C LEU A 507 -5.99 -15.36 29.72
N ASP A 508 -6.94 -16.10 29.17
CA ASP A 508 -8.11 -16.57 29.91
C ASP A 508 -7.72 -17.55 31.03
N ARG A 509 -6.81 -18.48 30.75
CA ARG A 509 -6.27 -19.37 31.79
C ARG A 509 -5.46 -18.60 32.83
N MET A 510 -4.65 -17.62 32.42
CA MET A 510 -3.89 -16.79 33.35
C MET A 510 -4.80 -15.96 34.25
N ALA A 511 -5.87 -15.38 33.69
CA ALA A 511 -6.90 -14.65 34.43
C ALA A 511 -7.61 -15.56 35.44
N SER A 512 -8.07 -16.73 35.00
CA SER A 512 -8.80 -17.69 35.83
C SER A 512 -7.94 -18.24 36.98
N VAL A 513 -6.65 -18.51 36.71
CA VAL A 513 -5.71 -18.96 37.74
C VAL A 513 -5.40 -17.82 38.72
N ASN A 514 -5.23 -16.59 38.25
CA ASN A 514 -5.03 -15.43 39.14
C ASN A 514 -6.27 -15.08 39.98
N GLU A 515 -7.48 -15.20 39.43
CA GLU A 515 -8.76 -15.07 40.15
C GLU A 515 -8.89 -16.09 41.30
N ALA A 516 -8.24 -17.25 41.18
CA ALA A 516 -8.14 -18.23 42.27
C ALA A 516 -7.12 -17.83 43.36
N GLY A 517 -6.57 -16.62 43.31
CA GLY A 517 -5.72 -16.02 44.34
C GLY A 517 -4.23 -16.31 44.21
N VAL A 518 -3.76 -16.96 43.13
CA VAL A 518 -2.32 -17.13 42.92
C VAL A 518 -1.69 -15.93 42.24
N THR A 519 -0.40 -15.69 42.52
CA THR A 519 0.35 -14.57 41.94
C THR A 519 0.55 -14.76 40.43
N VAL A 520 0.76 -13.66 39.69
CA VAL A 520 1.02 -13.70 38.23
C VAL A 520 2.22 -14.58 37.88
N VAL A 521 3.26 -14.57 38.72
CA VAL A 521 4.46 -15.40 38.53
C VAL A 521 4.12 -16.89 38.68
N GLN A 522 3.30 -17.26 39.67
CA GLN A 522 2.83 -18.65 39.85
C GLN A 522 1.85 -19.07 38.75
N SER A 523 0.99 -18.16 38.27
CA SER A 523 0.15 -18.41 37.09
C SER A 523 1.02 -18.73 35.88
N LEU A 524 2.07 -17.93 35.64
CA LEU A 524 3.02 -18.16 34.56
C LEU A 524 3.72 -19.51 34.68
N GLU A 525 4.16 -19.90 35.87
CA GLU A 525 4.76 -21.22 36.13
C GLU A 525 3.81 -22.37 35.74
N ARG A 526 2.57 -22.31 36.22
CA ARG A 526 1.56 -23.34 35.96
C ARG A 526 1.25 -23.44 34.47
N LEU A 527 1.09 -22.29 33.80
CA LEU A 527 0.80 -22.26 32.37
C LEU A 527 2.02 -22.68 31.52
N ALA A 528 3.24 -22.36 31.93
CA ALA A 528 4.46 -22.80 31.21
C ALA A 528 4.66 -24.32 31.21
N ARG A 529 4.08 -25.02 32.20
CA ARG A 529 4.05 -26.49 32.25
C ARG A 529 2.85 -27.10 31.52
N SER A 530 1.86 -26.28 31.16
CA SER A 530 0.67 -26.72 30.43
C SER A 530 0.89 -26.68 28.91
N ASP A 531 0.17 -27.52 28.17
CA ASP A 531 0.20 -27.44 26.71
C ASP A 531 -0.78 -26.38 26.19
N LEU A 532 -0.21 -25.38 25.52
CA LEU A 532 -0.84 -24.24 24.84
C LEU A 532 -0.39 -24.18 23.36
N GLY A 533 -0.13 -25.36 22.77
CA GLY A 533 0.19 -25.49 21.36
C GLY A 533 1.43 -24.68 20.93
N PRO A 534 1.35 -23.87 19.86
CA PRO A 534 2.46 -23.07 19.34
C PRO A 534 3.14 -22.11 20.34
N ILE A 535 2.46 -21.67 21.40
CA ILE A 535 3.03 -20.75 22.41
C ILE A 535 3.87 -21.52 23.46
N SER A 536 3.63 -22.81 23.67
CA SER A 536 4.23 -23.60 24.77
C SER A 536 5.76 -23.50 24.84
N GLU A 537 6.45 -23.55 23.71
CA GLU A 537 7.92 -23.43 23.65
C GLU A 537 8.40 -22.04 24.10
N GLU A 538 7.74 -20.98 23.62
CA GLU A 538 8.12 -19.62 24.00
C GLU A 538 7.76 -19.33 25.46
N LEU A 539 6.65 -19.89 25.97
CA LEU A 539 6.27 -19.75 27.37
C LEU A 539 7.22 -20.48 28.32
N ARG A 540 7.68 -21.68 27.95
CA ARG A 540 8.74 -22.40 28.69
C ARG A 540 10.05 -21.63 28.72
N ARG A 541 10.42 -20.95 27.63
CA ARG A 541 11.59 -20.07 27.60
C ARG A 541 11.41 -18.87 28.51
N THR A 542 10.26 -18.20 28.44
CA THR A 542 9.91 -17.07 29.32
C THR A 542 9.97 -17.46 30.79
N TRP A 543 9.43 -18.63 31.14
CA TRP A 543 9.52 -19.13 32.51
C TRP A 543 10.96 -19.46 32.93
N ARG A 544 11.78 -20.00 32.02
CA ARG A 544 13.21 -20.24 32.27
C ARG A 544 13.97 -18.93 32.50
N ASP A 545 13.65 -17.88 31.76
CA ASP A 545 14.23 -16.54 31.95
C ASP A 545 13.94 -16.03 33.38
N VAL A 546 12.71 -16.22 33.87
CA VAL A 546 12.32 -15.89 35.26
C VAL A 546 13.06 -16.76 36.28
N GLN A 547 13.18 -18.07 36.04
CA GLN A 547 13.93 -18.98 36.92
C GLN A 547 15.42 -18.61 37.02
N TRP A 548 15.98 -18.02 35.97
CA TRP A 548 17.36 -17.52 35.94
C TRP A 548 17.52 -16.10 36.51
N GLY A 549 16.47 -15.54 37.09
CA GLY A 549 16.52 -14.27 37.82
C GLY A 549 16.13 -13.04 37.03
N ALA A 550 15.69 -13.17 35.77
CA ALA A 550 15.12 -12.04 35.04
C ALA A 550 13.81 -11.57 35.69
N SER A 551 13.55 -10.26 35.68
CA SER A 551 12.27 -9.75 36.20
C SER A 551 11.11 -10.24 35.33
N LEU A 552 9.91 -10.41 35.91
CA LEU A 552 8.71 -10.80 35.13
C LEU A 552 8.48 -9.86 33.94
N ARG A 553 8.78 -8.57 34.11
CA ARG A 553 8.72 -7.56 33.05
C ARG A 553 9.72 -7.85 31.94
N GLU A 554 10.99 -8.08 32.28
CA GLU A 554 12.04 -8.41 31.29
C GLU A 554 11.73 -9.71 30.54
N ALA A 555 11.28 -10.75 31.24
CA ALA A 555 10.94 -12.03 30.64
C ALA A 555 9.75 -11.90 29.66
N LEU A 556 8.69 -11.18 30.05
CA LEU A 556 7.54 -10.94 29.17
C LEU A 556 7.89 -10.04 27.96
N HIS A 557 8.76 -9.03 28.12
CA HIS A 557 9.28 -8.31 26.94
C HIS A 557 10.18 -9.20 26.06
N GLY A 558 10.93 -10.13 26.66
CA GLY A 558 11.64 -11.18 25.92
C GLY A 558 10.69 -12.03 25.09
N PHE A 559 9.57 -12.45 25.67
CA PHE A 559 8.50 -13.18 24.98
C PHE A 559 7.92 -12.37 23.81
N GLU A 560 7.61 -11.10 24.04
CA GLU A 560 7.11 -10.19 23.02
C GLU A 560 8.05 -10.11 21.80
N ARG A 561 9.35 -9.84 22.03
CA ARG A 561 10.37 -9.73 20.96
C ARG A 561 10.51 -11.01 20.15
N ARG A 562 10.33 -12.18 20.78
CA ARG A 562 10.42 -13.49 20.12
C ARG A 562 9.14 -13.87 19.37
N ALA A 563 7.98 -13.52 19.91
CA ALA A 563 6.67 -13.84 19.36
C ALA A 563 6.30 -12.98 18.14
N GLN A 564 6.71 -11.70 18.12
CA GLN A 564 6.50 -10.75 17.01
C GLN A 564 5.05 -10.67 16.52
N ALA A 565 4.08 -10.81 17.43
CA ALA A 565 2.66 -10.78 17.12
C ALA A 565 1.99 -9.60 17.83
N PRO A 566 1.26 -8.70 17.12
CA PRO A 566 0.71 -7.46 17.71
C PRO A 566 -0.20 -7.66 18.92
N MET A 567 -0.98 -8.75 18.96
CA MET A 567 -1.80 -9.06 20.14
C MET A 567 -0.94 -9.46 21.36
N VAL A 568 0.21 -10.10 21.12
CA VAL A 568 1.15 -10.47 22.19
C VAL A 568 1.77 -9.22 22.80
N SER A 569 2.24 -8.29 21.97
CA SER A 569 2.75 -6.98 22.42
C SER A 569 1.72 -6.24 23.28
N ARG A 570 0.47 -6.14 22.81
CA ARG A 570 -0.63 -5.50 23.57
C ARG A 570 -0.89 -6.19 24.90
N ALA A 571 -0.99 -7.51 24.91
CA ALA A 571 -1.24 -8.28 26.12
C ALA A 571 -0.09 -8.17 27.13
N VAL A 572 1.15 -8.36 26.68
CA VAL A 572 2.35 -8.21 27.50
C VAL A 572 2.45 -6.81 28.08
N THR A 573 2.22 -5.78 27.27
CA THR A 573 2.27 -4.39 27.71
C THR A 573 1.20 -4.08 28.75
N LEU A 574 -0.04 -4.54 28.54
CA LEU A 574 -1.11 -4.36 29.52
C LEU A 574 -0.79 -5.08 30.83
N VAL A 575 -0.36 -6.34 30.78
CA VAL A 575 -0.03 -7.14 31.97
C VAL A 575 1.16 -6.54 32.74
N THR A 576 2.25 -6.21 32.06
CA THR A 576 3.46 -5.68 32.70
C THR A 576 3.24 -4.32 33.37
N ASN A 577 2.43 -3.45 32.77
CA ASN A 577 2.07 -2.16 33.36
C ASN A 577 1.06 -2.31 34.50
N ALA A 578 0.13 -3.26 34.40
CA ALA A 578 -0.82 -3.55 35.47
C ALA A 578 -0.14 -4.13 36.71
N VAL A 579 0.78 -5.10 36.53
CA VAL A 579 1.62 -5.66 37.63
C VAL A 579 2.38 -4.55 38.35
N ALA A 580 2.86 -3.55 37.61
CA ALA A 580 3.64 -2.44 38.17
C ALA A 580 2.79 -1.40 38.93
N ALA A 581 1.47 -1.41 38.73
CA ALA A 581 0.56 -0.41 39.25
C ALA A 581 -0.05 -0.78 40.61
N SER A 582 -0.44 -2.04 40.80
CA SER A 582 -1.23 -2.47 41.96
C SER A 582 -1.35 -4.00 42.11
N GLY A 583 -1.86 -4.43 43.26
CA GLY A 583 -2.00 -5.83 43.69
C GLY A 583 -3.25 -6.58 43.21
N ASP A 584 -4.26 -5.91 42.65
CA ASP A 584 -5.44 -6.57 42.05
C ASP A 584 -5.40 -6.51 40.51
N ILE A 585 -4.69 -7.48 39.93
CA ILE A 585 -4.53 -7.61 38.48
C ILE A 585 -5.63 -8.46 37.83
N SER A 586 -6.44 -9.15 38.63
CA SER A 586 -7.50 -10.03 38.14
C SER A 586 -8.44 -9.32 37.15
N PRO A 587 -8.96 -8.11 37.47
CA PRO A 587 -9.78 -7.36 36.51
C PRO A 587 -9.06 -7.01 35.21
N VAL A 588 -7.76 -6.74 35.26
CA VAL A 588 -6.97 -6.38 34.09
C VAL A 588 -6.73 -7.60 33.19
N LEU A 589 -6.36 -8.73 33.77
CA LEU A 589 -6.21 -9.99 33.05
C LEU A 589 -7.54 -10.42 32.41
N ARG A 590 -8.66 -10.24 33.12
CA ARG A 590 -10.01 -10.52 32.59
C ARG A 590 -10.37 -9.62 31.41
N ILE A 591 -10.07 -8.32 31.47
CA ILE A 591 -10.27 -7.40 30.33
C ILE A 591 -9.38 -7.81 29.14
N ALA A 592 -8.11 -8.13 29.40
CA ALA A 592 -7.18 -8.59 28.36
C ALA A 592 -7.64 -9.89 27.68
N ALA A 593 -8.18 -10.83 28.47
CA ALA A 593 -8.72 -12.08 27.98
C ALA A 593 -9.98 -11.86 27.12
N ASN A 594 -10.92 -11.03 27.58
CA ASN A 594 -12.13 -10.69 26.82
C ASN A 594 -11.79 -10.02 25.49
N GLU A 595 -10.93 -8.99 25.50
CA GLU A 595 -10.44 -8.32 24.28
C GLU A 595 -9.80 -9.32 23.30
N ALA A 596 -8.99 -10.25 23.81
CA ALA A 596 -8.35 -11.28 22.98
C ALA A 596 -9.36 -12.29 22.41
N GLN A 597 -10.38 -12.66 23.19
CA GLN A 597 -11.49 -13.53 22.77
C GLN A 597 -12.34 -12.87 21.68
N ASP A 598 -12.74 -11.61 21.89
CA ASP A 598 -13.52 -10.82 20.93
C ASP A 598 -12.73 -10.65 19.63
N SER A 599 -11.45 -10.31 19.72
CA SER A 599 -10.56 -10.25 18.55
C SER A 599 -10.47 -11.59 17.80
N ARG A 600 -10.38 -12.73 18.52
CA ARG A 600 -10.37 -14.08 17.91
C ARG A 600 -11.69 -14.39 17.21
N ARG A 601 -12.83 -14.08 17.84
CA ARG A 601 -14.17 -14.25 17.27
C ARG A 601 -14.31 -13.45 15.99
N LEU A 602 -13.97 -12.16 16.03
CA LEU A 602 -13.98 -11.27 14.88
C LEU A 602 -13.10 -11.78 13.73
N VAL A 603 -11.88 -12.26 14.02
CA VAL A 603 -11.00 -12.82 12.97
C VAL A 603 -11.59 -14.10 12.36
N ARG A 604 -12.28 -14.92 13.15
CA ARG A 604 -12.94 -16.14 12.68
C ARG A 604 -14.13 -15.84 11.79
N GLU A 605 -15.03 -14.95 12.22
CA GLU A 605 -16.20 -14.51 11.46
C GLU A 605 -15.75 -13.91 10.11
N ARG A 606 -14.75 -13.02 10.13
CA ARG A 606 -14.16 -12.46 8.91
C ARG A 606 -13.64 -13.55 7.98
N ARG A 607 -12.91 -14.53 8.50
CA ARG A 607 -12.35 -15.61 7.67
C ARG A 607 -13.43 -16.47 7.02
N GLN A 608 -14.54 -16.71 7.70
CA GLN A 608 -15.64 -17.53 7.19
C GLN A 608 -16.36 -16.81 6.05
N GLU A 609 -16.75 -15.55 6.25
CA GLU A 609 -17.34 -14.73 5.18
C GLU A 609 -16.38 -14.60 3.99
N MET A 610 -15.10 -14.31 4.27
CA MET A 610 -14.12 -14.14 3.20
C MET A 610 -13.82 -15.43 2.42
N LEU A 611 -13.99 -16.60 3.03
CA LEU A 611 -13.82 -17.89 2.36
C LEU A 611 -14.89 -18.08 1.29
N THR A 612 -16.13 -17.69 1.58
CA THR A 612 -17.25 -17.78 0.62
C THR A 612 -16.94 -16.96 -0.63
N TYR A 613 -16.43 -15.74 -0.49
CA TYR A 613 -16.12 -14.88 -1.64
C TYR A 613 -14.92 -15.40 -2.45
N LEU A 614 -13.90 -15.92 -1.76
CA LEU A 614 -12.76 -16.57 -2.42
C LEU A 614 -13.23 -17.77 -3.25
N VAL A 615 -14.11 -18.62 -2.70
CA VAL A 615 -14.68 -19.77 -3.41
C VAL A 615 -15.44 -19.32 -4.66
N VAL A 616 -16.26 -18.27 -4.54
CA VAL A 616 -17.01 -17.70 -5.68
C VAL A 616 -16.05 -17.27 -6.80
N ILE A 617 -14.99 -16.52 -6.49
CA ILE A 617 -14.00 -16.08 -7.49
C ILE A 617 -13.32 -17.28 -8.18
N TYR A 618 -12.94 -18.31 -7.40
CA TYR A 618 -12.33 -19.51 -7.94
C TYR A 618 -13.26 -20.28 -8.88
N ILE A 619 -14.54 -20.44 -8.50
CA ILE A 619 -15.54 -21.08 -9.36
C ILE A 619 -15.72 -20.28 -10.65
N SER A 620 -15.84 -18.96 -10.56
CA SER A 620 -15.98 -18.10 -11.75
C SER A 620 -14.78 -18.18 -12.68
N PHE A 621 -13.57 -18.27 -12.12
CA PHE A 621 -12.36 -18.48 -12.92
C PHE A 621 -12.37 -19.85 -13.60
N VAL A 622 -12.77 -20.93 -12.92
CA VAL A 622 -12.90 -22.26 -13.53
C VAL A 622 -13.97 -22.28 -14.62
N VAL A 623 -15.11 -21.60 -14.43
CA VAL A 623 -16.15 -21.46 -15.46
C VAL A 623 -15.62 -20.68 -16.66
N PHE A 624 -14.90 -19.57 -16.42
CA PHE A 624 -14.21 -18.80 -17.46
C PHE A 624 -13.28 -19.70 -18.26
N LEU A 625 -12.44 -20.48 -17.57
CA LEU A 625 -11.51 -21.40 -18.17
C LEU A 625 -12.23 -22.47 -19.00
N GLY A 626 -13.33 -23.04 -18.48
CA GLY A 626 -14.16 -24.00 -19.20
C GLY A 626 -14.78 -23.44 -20.48
N ILE A 627 -15.18 -22.16 -20.49
CA ILE A 627 -15.67 -21.51 -21.71
C ILE A 627 -14.54 -21.25 -22.70
N VAL A 628 -13.35 -20.87 -22.24
CA VAL A 628 -12.17 -20.73 -23.11
C VAL A 628 -11.80 -22.07 -23.75
N VAL A 629 -11.85 -23.18 -23.00
CA VAL A 629 -11.70 -24.55 -23.55
C VAL A 629 -12.77 -24.83 -24.59
N ALA A 630 -14.03 -24.55 -24.26
CA ALA A 630 -15.14 -24.79 -25.18
C ALA A 630 -15.00 -23.96 -26.46
N LEU A 631 -14.57 -22.70 -26.36
CA LEU A 631 -14.24 -21.89 -27.53
C LEU A 631 -13.08 -22.53 -28.30
N THR A 632 -11.95 -22.83 -27.68
CA THR A 632 -10.79 -23.41 -28.38
C THR A 632 -11.15 -24.71 -29.13
N LEU A 633 -11.84 -25.64 -28.47
CA LEU A 633 -12.19 -26.95 -29.03
C LEU A 633 -13.37 -26.93 -30.01
N ALA A 634 -14.31 -25.99 -29.89
CA ALA A 634 -15.48 -25.91 -30.77
C ALA A 634 -15.31 -24.88 -31.90
N PHE A 635 -14.67 -23.75 -31.62
CA PHE A 635 -14.51 -22.63 -32.56
C PHE A 635 -13.45 -22.93 -33.61
N ILE A 636 -12.24 -23.31 -33.21
CA ILE A 636 -11.12 -23.49 -34.15
C ILE A 636 -11.45 -24.56 -35.20
N PRO A 637 -11.92 -25.77 -34.83
CA PRO A 637 -12.26 -26.79 -35.82
C PRO A 637 -13.45 -26.40 -36.70
N ALA A 638 -14.41 -25.62 -36.19
CA ALA A 638 -15.56 -25.16 -36.96
C ALA A 638 -15.16 -24.13 -38.04
N VAL A 639 -14.23 -23.22 -37.72
CA VAL A 639 -13.66 -22.27 -38.67
C VAL A 639 -12.85 -23.01 -39.73
N GLU A 640 -11.98 -23.94 -39.31
CA GLU A 640 -11.17 -24.74 -40.22
C GLU A 640 -12.04 -25.57 -41.18
N ALA A 641 -13.06 -26.27 -40.66
CA ALA A 641 -14.01 -27.03 -41.49
C ALA A 641 -14.81 -26.14 -42.46
N ALA A 642 -15.22 -24.94 -42.03
CA ALA A 642 -15.92 -23.97 -42.88
C ALA A 642 -14.99 -23.40 -43.98
N SER A 643 -13.72 -23.15 -43.66
CA SER A 643 -12.72 -22.69 -44.63
C SER A 643 -12.43 -23.78 -45.69
N GLN A 644 -12.30 -25.04 -45.27
CA GLN A 644 -12.09 -26.19 -46.16
C GLN A 644 -13.31 -26.47 -47.06
N SER A 645 -14.53 -26.29 -46.53
CA SER A 645 -15.78 -26.46 -47.31
C SER A 645 -15.92 -25.38 -48.39
N SER A 646 -15.41 -24.17 -48.14
CA SER A 646 -15.41 -23.07 -49.10
C SER A 646 -14.44 -23.30 -50.28
N ALA A 647 -13.38 -24.12 -50.07
CA ALA A 647 -12.45 -24.50 -51.11
C ALA A 647 -13.00 -25.54 -52.11
N ILE A 648 -14.02 -26.32 -51.73
CA ILE A 648 -14.64 -27.37 -52.58
C ILE A 648 -15.67 -26.76 -53.55
N GLY A 649 -16.13 -25.53 -53.30
CA GLY A 649 -17.11 -24.81 -54.13
C GLY A 649 -16.55 -24.06 -55.34
N SER A 650 -15.30 -24.30 -55.76
CA SER A 650 -14.64 -23.63 -56.89
C SER A 650 -15.15 -24.07 -58.28
N GLY A 651 -16.42 -24.47 -58.38
CA GLY A 651 -17.13 -24.54 -59.65
C GLY A 651 -17.67 -23.16 -59.99
N GLU A 652 -17.04 -22.48 -60.96
CA GLU A 652 -17.50 -21.20 -61.53
C GLU A 652 -18.99 -21.25 -61.90
N VAL A 653 -19.86 -20.80 -61.00
CA VAL A 653 -21.18 -20.30 -61.38
C VAL A 653 -21.09 -18.77 -61.44
N ARG A 654 -20.81 -18.28 -62.65
CA ARG A 654 -20.79 -16.85 -62.98
C ARG A 654 -22.13 -16.20 -62.61
N GLY A 655 -22.12 -15.29 -61.64
CA GLY A 655 -23.21 -14.32 -61.45
C GLY A 655 -23.65 -14.04 -60.01
N VAL A 656 -23.19 -14.80 -59.01
CA VAL A 656 -23.49 -14.52 -57.60
C VAL A 656 -22.18 -14.16 -56.89
N SER A 657 -22.07 -12.92 -56.41
CA SER A 657 -20.92 -12.48 -55.62
C SER A 657 -20.91 -13.23 -54.28
N THR A 658 -20.01 -14.18 -54.12
CA THR A 658 -19.68 -14.90 -52.89
C THR A 658 -18.94 -14.01 -51.86
N GLY A 659 -19.18 -12.69 -51.87
CA GLY A 659 -18.47 -11.72 -51.03
C GLY A 659 -18.69 -11.91 -49.53
N VAL A 660 -19.81 -12.53 -49.13
CA VAL A 660 -20.10 -12.85 -47.72
C VAL A 660 -19.23 -14.01 -47.20
N PHE A 661 -18.76 -14.91 -48.07
CA PHE A 661 -17.95 -16.06 -47.69
C PHE A 661 -16.44 -15.88 -47.98
N SER A 662 -16.06 -14.82 -48.70
CA SER A 662 -14.64 -14.51 -48.96
C SER A 662 -13.87 -14.05 -47.72
N GLY A 663 -14.53 -13.59 -46.66
CA GLY A 663 -13.90 -13.23 -45.38
C GLY A 663 -13.60 -14.42 -44.47
N LEU A 664 -14.15 -15.60 -44.78
CA LEU A 664 -13.99 -16.84 -44.01
C LEU A 664 -12.72 -17.63 -44.37
N SER A 665 -12.05 -17.33 -45.49
CA SER A 665 -10.87 -18.07 -45.94
C SER A 665 -9.54 -17.53 -45.38
N THR A 666 -9.55 -16.49 -44.55
CA THR A 666 -8.34 -15.84 -44.00
C THR A 666 -8.43 -15.58 -42.49
N VAL A 667 -9.04 -16.50 -41.74
CA VAL A 667 -9.10 -16.39 -40.26
C VAL A 667 -7.83 -16.98 -39.67
N ASP A 668 -7.06 -16.16 -38.96
CA ASP A 668 -5.83 -16.58 -38.26
C ASP A 668 -6.17 -17.31 -36.95
N THR A 669 -6.27 -18.63 -37.01
CA THR A 669 -6.60 -19.48 -35.87
C THR A 669 -5.54 -19.43 -34.76
N ALA A 670 -4.26 -19.29 -35.12
CA ALA A 670 -3.15 -19.18 -34.18
C ALA A 670 -3.22 -17.88 -33.36
N ALA A 671 -3.61 -16.76 -33.99
CA ALA A 671 -3.80 -15.50 -33.27
C ALA A 671 -4.95 -15.56 -32.24
N TYR A 672 -6.03 -16.31 -32.52
CA TYR A 672 -7.12 -16.51 -31.56
C TYR A 672 -6.69 -17.42 -30.39
N GLU A 673 -5.95 -18.50 -30.66
CA GLU A 673 -5.43 -19.41 -29.63
C GLU A 673 -4.49 -18.68 -28.66
N LEU A 674 -3.54 -17.93 -29.19
CA LEU A 674 -2.63 -17.09 -28.40
C LEU A 674 -3.39 -16.02 -27.59
N LEU A 675 -4.43 -15.43 -28.18
CA LEU A 675 -5.28 -14.47 -27.46
C LEU A 675 -6.05 -15.12 -26.31
N PHE A 676 -6.56 -16.34 -26.49
CA PHE A 676 -7.21 -17.08 -25.42
C PHE A 676 -6.24 -17.43 -24.29
N PHE A 677 -5.01 -17.84 -24.62
CA PHE A 677 -3.95 -18.06 -23.63
C PHE A 677 -3.65 -16.78 -22.83
N HIS A 678 -3.50 -15.65 -23.51
CA HIS A 678 -3.26 -14.36 -22.86
C HIS A 678 -4.44 -13.88 -22.02
N THR A 679 -5.66 -14.06 -22.51
CA THR A 679 -6.85 -13.71 -21.73
C THR A 679 -6.92 -14.54 -20.46
N ALA A 680 -6.66 -15.85 -20.53
CA ALA A 680 -6.66 -16.71 -19.35
C ALA A 680 -5.52 -16.37 -18.37
N SER A 681 -4.31 -16.11 -18.86
CA SER A 681 -3.16 -15.73 -18.04
C SER A 681 -3.35 -14.37 -17.36
N ILE A 682 -3.80 -13.36 -18.09
CA ILE A 682 -4.11 -12.03 -17.56
C ILE A 682 -5.23 -12.13 -16.52
N GLN A 683 -6.29 -12.88 -16.83
CA GLN A 683 -7.41 -13.06 -15.92
C GLN A 683 -7.01 -13.82 -14.65
N ALA A 684 -6.10 -14.80 -14.74
CA ALA A 684 -5.56 -15.52 -13.60
C ALA A 684 -4.79 -14.59 -12.65
N VAL A 685 -3.95 -13.71 -13.20
CA VAL A 685 -3.22 -12.71 -12.41
C VAL A 685 -4.19 -11.71 -11.78
N CYS A 686 -5.10 -11.13 -12.57
CA CYS A 686 -6.05 -10.14 -12.08
C CYS A 686 -6.99 -10.72 -11.01
N SER A 687 -7.56 -11.90 -11.26
CA SER A 687 -8.44 -12.61 -10.32
C SER A 687 -7.72 -13.06 -9.07
N GLY A 688 -6.46 -13.48 -9.18
CA GLY A 688 -5.63 -13.84 -8.03
C GLY A 688 -5.34 -12.65 -7.11
N LEU A 689 -5.00 -11.49 -7.68
CA LEU A 689 -4.77 -10.27 -6.92
C LEU A 689 -6.04 -9.77 -6.23
N VAL A 690 -7.18 -9.77 -6.95
CA VAL A 690 -8.48 -9.39 -6.39
C VAL A 690 -8.93 -10.37 -5.30
N ALA A 691 -8.74 -11.68 -5.50
CA ALA A 691 -9.03 -12.69 -4.49
C ALA A 691 -8.23 -12.47 -3.20
N GLY A 692 -6.98 -12.03 -3.29
CA GLY A 692 -6.18 -11.65 -2.12
C GLY A 692 -6.69 -10.40 -1.42
N GLN A 693 -7.02 -9.37 -2.18
CA GLN A 693 -7.50 -8.10 -1.62
C GLN A 693 -8.85 -8.25 -0.93
N LEU A 694 -9.79 -8.98 -1.55
CA LEU A 694 -11.07 -9.29 -0.94
C LEU A 694 -10.81 -10.28 0.22
N GLY A 695 -10.24 -11.45 -0.07
CA GLY A 695 -10.02 -12.58 0.85
C GLY A 695 -9.30 -12.24 2.16
N GLU A 696 -8.16 -11.55 2.05
CA GLU A 696 -7.24 -11.36 3.18
C GLU A 696 -7.00 -9.88 3.52
N GLY A 697 -7.50 -8.95 2.68
CA GLY A 697 -7.46 -7.51 2.91
C GLY A 697 -6.26 -6.79 2.30
N ARG A 698 -5.37 -7.49 1.58
CA ARG A 698 -4.20 -6.90 0.91
C ARG A 698 -4.00 -7.52 -0.48
N VAL A 699 -3.56 -6.70 -1.43
CA VAL A 699 -3.24 -7.18 -2.79
C VAL A 699 -2.09 -8.19 -2.78
N PHE A 700 -1.07 -7.98 -1.94
CA PHE A 700 0.08 -8.90 -1.83
C PHE A 700 -0.30 -10.29 -1.30
N ASP A 701 -1.38 -10.38 -0.53
CA ASP A 701 -1.92 -11.67 -0.10
C ASP A 701 -2.50 -12.49 -1.27
N GLY A 702 -2.73 -11.84 -2.41
CA GLY A 702 -3.20 -12.43 -3.66
C GLY A 702 -2.15 -13.25 -4.41
N LEU A 703 -0.87 -13.12 -4.07
CA LEU A 703 0.21 -13.79 -4.81
C LEU A 703 0.05 -15.32 -4.83
N LYS A 704 -0.43 -15.92 -3.73
CA LYS A 704 -0.75 -17.35 -3.69
C LYS A 704 -1.89 -17.74 -4.62
N HIS A 705 -2.87 -16.87 -4.79
CA HIS A 705 -3.99 -17.09 -5.69
C HIS A 705 -3.54 -16.92 -7.14
N VAL A 706 -2.70 -15.92 -7.43
CA VAL A 706 -2.05 -15.76 -8.74
C VAL A 706 -1.28 -17.02 -9.11
N VAL A 707 -0.45 -17.56 -8.22
CA VAL A 707 0.32 -18.78 -8.50
C VAL A 707 -0.60 -19.97 -8.80
N VAL A 708 -1.66 -20.17 -8.01
CA VAL A 708 -2.59 -21.30 -8.20
C VAL A 708 -3.39 -21.16 -9.51
N LEU A 709 -3.96 -19.97 -9.78
CA LEU A 709 -4.79 -19.74 -10.97
C LEU A 709 -3.95 -19.72 -12.25
N LEU A 710 -2.76 -19.10 -12.22
CA LEU A 710 -1.86 -19.03 -13.36
C LEU A 710 -1.28 -20.42 -13.67
N ALA A 711 -0.94 -21.22 -12.66
CA ALA A 711 -0.52 -22.60 -12.86
C ALA A 711 -1.64 -23.46 -13.45
N ALA A 712 -2.89 -23.26 -13.00
CA ALA A 712 -4.04 -23.97 -13.57
C ALA A 712 -4.29 -23.57 -15.04
N SER A 713 -4.17 -22.28 -15.36
CA SER A 713 -4.26 -21.78 -16.74
C SER A 713 -3.16 -22.37 -17.61
N TYR A 714 -1.91 -22.30 -17.16
CA TYR A 714 -0.76 -22.82 -17.91
C TYR A 714 -0.86 -24.33 -18.14
N ALA A 715 -1.19 -25.09 -17.10
CA ALA A 715 -1.37 -26.53 -17.21
C ALA A 715 -2.46 -26.88 -18.22
N LEU A 716 -3.59 -26.17 -18.23
CA LEU A 716 -4.65 -26.41 -19.20
C LEU A 716 -4.16 -26.21 -20.65
N PHE A 717 -3.54 -25.07 -20.96
CA PHE A 717 -3.07 -24.80 -22.32
C PHE A 717 -1.90 -25.68 -22.75
N ALA A 718 -1.16 -26.26 -21.80
CA ALA A 718 -0.19 -27.31 -22.10
C ALA A 718 -0.84 -28.67 -22.42
N PHE A 719 -2.12 -28.87 -22.06
CA PHE A 719 -2.89 -30.09 -22.36
C PHE A 719 -3.78 -29.97 -23.60
N LEU A 720 -4.23 -28.76 -23.94
CA LEU A 720 -4.90 -28.44 -25.21
C LEU A 720 -3.87 -28.52 -26.35
#